data_AF-A0AAU3QBS2-F1
#
_entry.id   AF-A0AAU3QBS2-F1
#
_cell.length_a   1.000
_cell.length_b   1.000
_cell.length_c   1.000
_cell.angle_alpha   90.00
_cell.angle_beta   90.00
_cell.angle_gamma   90.00
#
_symmetry.space_group_name_H-M   'P 1'
#
loop_
_entity.id
_entity.type
_entity.pdbx_description
1 polymer ?
#
loop_
_entity_poly.entity_id
_entity_poly.type
_entity_poly.pdbx_seq_one_letter_code
_entity_poly.pdbx_strand_id
1 'polypeptide(L)'
;MNDRSHDTACPQAVSATRRACSAPLLGALDQVLFTAPYVLIKPDNDSAGIARDPHEASAAIRDGPAVSVAGTLRPGILAADLDPDPADEILADVCAEILVRWCAENQLPYLVRESGRPGGRHVLTVAPDPQHDQSWNRLCRTLARRFRVPIDNRSGKALRLLTAPHRAGLPAPVITTTMTPRHVLEARSPHTRVSYPRPPVRRSPGRAVIGPRDQSRSGREYGLACAMARLGYTATQAWNHRGFAAGKSAQRGQRWWRRYLWMPAVTTVAAEQGATAEDAWQRAQTAAPSGCRRLTRDGWQGLWERAVAESHTDRPRRYRVDTLTGPPHDSEIETLRAGLLGAAHASAAVRARRPQQRHSVAAVLYALAPAIVRHQGAISIRTLALRARLDPKTVQSALTIAINAGLLEIAHTFRRGATPSRSYRTGAAAAAYLEQTGQETSPSSCSTPPPLGHCNPERLHQRLHTDRLRWTTTPLPPALPMHCPEAKVLRSYRFQRTWWNTRTPAEQTTHRRHRRRTLRTLDSAELLSWRTWLARREQITRAAENALAHTANPRDWTVLATAPATLHRGMQHFRCGTHQSPEPSTPTVVVTASECDIAPQTIDGFGIPEMHPNWGTSSGCHGEAGPVIWKDQRRSPPGNPDQHPPGPSLTRPTKSGRLTAGPATTGTLSRSQTETSLMTVLGDRRLLTPAPLRSTRVGDLTVTYIPDGHTPLDARKWFPDSTEGFWNDNSDYLADGSLTASVGGLLIQHNDRAMLVDAGFGQPFGLTEVETEFGALRGGAMLANLSVLGVDPSSIDTVAITHLHADHLGLLWQTPPGMSTPPLINAKVAVSTPDWGRHDLAHDQGTLAAMLEPFADQVVTVDPGDEIFPGARAFSLPGHTLGHLGYDIVSRGERLIVLGDAMHSDLQITHPGLVCAVDHDRAQAVETRHRLIRELQQPATLGFGGHFADRQFGTVADQDGIARWIPVTH
;
A
#
# COMPACT_ATOMS: atom_id res chain seq x y z
N MET A 1 -16.60 -58.40 -34.68
CA MET A 1 -15.24 -58.58 -35.21
C MET A 1 -14.68 -57.18 -35.48
N ASN A 2 -13.56 -56.86 -34.83
CA ASN A 2 -12.55 -55.76 -34.95
C ASN A 2 -12.83 -54.58 -35.91
N ASP A 3 -12.48 -53.31 -35.63
CA ASP A 3 -11.23 -52.78 -35.04
C ASP A 3 -11.35 -51.31 -34.53
N ARG A 4 -10.30 -50.85 -33.82
CA ARG A 4 -10.05 -49.64 -32.98
C ARG A 4 -10.05 -48.28 -33.73
N SER A 5 -10.27 -47.12 -33.08
CA SER A 5 -9.22 -46.37 -32.33
C SER A 5 -9.75 -45.11 -31.61
N HIS A 6 -8.99 -44.71 -30.57
CA HIS A 6 -9.22 -43.65 -29.57
C HIS A 6 -9.10 -42.21 -30.10
N ASP A 7 -9.80 -41.26 -29.46
CA ASP A 7 -9.12 -40.12 -28.82
C ASP A 7 -9.98 -39.37 -27.78
N THR A 8 -9.31 -38.93 -26.72
CA THR A 8 -9.82 -38.33 -25.48
C THR A 8 -10.07 -36.82 -25.59
N ALA A 9 -11.24 -36.35 -25.16
CA ALA A 9 -11.52 -34.93 -24.93
C ALA A 9 -12.06 -34.68 -23.51
N CYS A 10 -11.39 -33.78 -22.79
CA CYS A 10 -11.74 -33.27 -21.47
C CYS A 10 -12.86 -32.20 -21.58
N PRO A 11 -13.92 -32.17 -20.73
CA PRO A 11 -14.98 -31.17 -20.85
C PRO A 11 -14.63 -29.86 -20.15
N GLN A 12 -14.63 -28.78 -20.93
CA GLN A 12 -14.69 -27.39 -20.52
C GLN A 12 -15.95 -27.11 -19.68
N ALA A 13 -15.79 -26.56 -18.47
CA ALA A 13 -16.83 -25.80 -17.79
C ALA A 13 -16.20 -24.97 -16.66
N VAL A 14 -15.95 -23.67 -16.86
CA VAL A 14 -16.29 -22.54 -15.97
C VAL A 14 -16.07 -21.24 -16.77
N SER A 15 -17.06 -20.83 -17.55
CA SER A 15 -17.21 -19.47 -18.08
C SER A 15 -18.70 -19.13 -17.99
N ALA A 16 -19.14 -18.66 -16.83
CA ALA A 16 -20.49 -18.14 -16.65
C ALA A 16 -20.48 -16.62 -16.86
N THR A 17 -21.14 -16.20 -17.93
CA THR A 17 -21.34 -14.82 -18.39
C THR A 17 -22.03 -13.96 -17.32
N ARG A 18 -21.50 -12.75 -17.03
CA ARG A 18 -22.16 -11.74 -16.18
C ARG A 18 -23.40 -11.18 -16.90
N ARG A 19 -24.59 -11.75 -16.67
CA ARG A 19 -25.88 -11.11 -17.01
C ARG A 19 -26.42 -10.38 -15.79
N ALA A 20 -26.83 -9.13 -15.93
CA ALA A 20 -27.58 -8.42 -14.89
C ALA A 20 -28.91 -9.16 -14.61
N CYS A 21 -29.19 -9.47 -13.34
CA CYS A 21 -30.46 -10.12 -12.98
C CYS A 21 -31.62 -9.13 -13.07
N SER A 22 -32.72 -9.56 -13.70
CA SER A 22 -33.91 -8.73 -13.85
C SER A 22 -34.61 -8.48 -12.50
N ALA A 23 -35.21 -7.31 -12.32
CA ALA A 23 -35.97 -6.95 -11.11
C ALA A 23 -37.04 -7.99 -10.69
N PRO A 24 -37.77 -8.64 -11.62
CA PRO A 24 -38.69 -9.72 -11.28
C PRO A 24 -38.02 -10.93 -10.60
N LEU A 25 -36.80 -11.31 -11.01
CA LEU A 25 -36.06 -12.42 -10.41
C LEU A 25 -35.63 -12.10 -8.97
N LEU A 26 -35.17 -10.87 -8.71
CA LEU A 26 -34.76 -10.44 -7.39
C LEU A 26 -35.94 -10.40 -6.40
N GLY A 27 -37.10 -9.91 -6.84
CA GLY A 27 -38.32 -9.93 -6.03
C GLY A 27 -38.77 -11.36 -5.69
N ALA A 28 -38.69 -12.29 -6.65
CA ALA A 28 -38.99 -13.70 -6.42
C ALA A 28 -37.99 -14.36 -5.44
N LEU A 29 -36.70 -14.04 -5.55
CA LEU A 29 -35.68 -14.49 -4.60
C LEU A 29 -35.91 -13.94 -3.19
N ASP A 30 -36.27 -12.66 -3.04
CA ASP A 30 -36.60 -12.06 -1.74
C ASP A 30 -37.74 -12.80 -1.03
N GLN A 31 -38.79 -13.19 -1.77
CA GLN A 31 -39.91 -13.95 -1.23
C GLN A 31 -39.52 -15.35 -0.73
N VAL A 32 -38.50 -15.98 -1.32
CA VAL A 32 -38.08 -17.33 -0.93
C VAL A 32 -36.91 -17.38 0.04
N LEU A 33 -36.05 -16.35 0.08
CA LEU A 33 -34.88 -16.27 0.95
C LEU A 33 -35.19 -15.77 2.37
N PHE A 34 -36.19 -14.91 2.52
CA PHE A 34 -36.46 -14.21 3.78
C PHE A 34 -37.77 -14.63 4.46
N THR A 35 -37.84 -14.38 5.77
CA THR A 35 -39.03 -14.50 6.62
C THR A 35 -39.19 -13.28 7.51
N ALA A 36 -40.44 -13.00 7.89
CA ALA A 36 -40.80 -12.00 8.88
C ALA A 36 -40.12 -12.25 10.25
N PRO A 37 -39.92 -11.21 11.08
CA PRO A 37 -40.33 -9.82 10.87
C PRO A 37 -39.43 -9.06 9.88
N TYR A 38 -40.03 -8.25 9.01
CA TYR A 38 -39.31 -7.33 8.12
C TYR A 38 -39.14 -5.99 8.82
N VAL A 39 -37.90 -5.56 9.04
CA VAL A 39 -37.59 -4.31 9.76
C VAL A 39 -37.44 -3.17 8.77
N LEU A 40 -38.33 -2.18 8.89
CA LEU A 40 -38.33 -0.96 8.08
C LEU A 40 -37.36 0.07 8.68
N ILE A 41 -36.38 0.51 7.90
CA ILE A 41 -35.42 1.55 8.28
C ILE A 41 -35.93 2.87 7.70
N LYS A 42 -36.31 3.80 8.58
CA LYS A 42 -36.83 5.13 8.18
C LYS A 42 -35.71 6.12 7.87
N PRO A 43 -35.99 7.20 7.10
CA PRO A 43 -34.98 8.21 6.73
C PRO A 43 -34.30 8.88 7.92
N ASP A 44 -35.02 9.03 9.04
CA ASP A 44 -34.51 9.65 10.27
C ASP A 44 -33.47 8.78 11.01
N ASN A 45 -33.36 7.50 10.67
CA ASN A 45 -32.54 6.48 11.34
C ASN A 45 -32.75 6.40 12.87
N ASP A 46 -33.86 6.99 13.35
CA ASP A 46 -34.20 7.21 14.76
C ASP A 46 -35.50 6.47 15.16
N SER A 47 -36.34 6.12 14.17
CA SER A 47 -37.53 5.28 14.34
C SER A 47 -37.53 4.05 13.41
N ALA A 48 -38.03 2.90 13.88
CA ALA A 48 -38.07 1.64 13.12
C ALA A 48 -39.51 1.08 13.05
N GLY A 49 -39.93 0.63 11.87
CA GLY A 49 -41.23 -0.01 11.64
C GLY A 49 -41.09 -1.52 11.38
N ILE A 50 -42.22 -2.24 11.31
CA ILE A 50 -42.27 -3.66 10.95
C ILE A 50 -43.28 -3.86 9.83
N ALA A 51 -42.90 -4.59 8.78
CA ALA A 51 -43.80 -5.12 7.78
C ALA A 51 -44.04 -6.62 8.01
N ARG A 52 -45.23 -7.10 7.67
CA ARG A 52 -45.73 -8.45 7.95
C ARG A 52 -45.39 -9.43 6.82
N ASP A 53 -45.26 -8.94 5.60
CA ASP A 53 -44.93 -9.74 4.42
C ASP A 53 -43.94 -9.03 3.47
N PRO A 54 -43.32 -9.75 2.52
CA PRO A 54 -42.33 -9.19 1.60
C PRO A 54 -42.90 -8.14 0.64
N HIS A 55 -44.19 -8.18 0.31
CA HIS A 55 -44.82 -7.21 -0.58
C HIS A 55 -45.01 -5.88 0.13
N GLU A 56 -45.50 -5.91 1.38
CA GLU A 56 -45.59 -4.73 2.25
C GLU A 56 -44.19 -4.13 2.48
N ALA A 57 -43.18 -4.97 2.72
CA ALA A 57 -41.79 -4.53 2.85
C ALA A 57 -41.25 -3.83 1.59
N SER A 58 -41.53 -4.39 0.41
CA SER A 58 -41.10 -3.81 -0.87
C SER A 58 -41.86 -2.52 -1.19
N ALA A 59 -43.15 -2.48 -0.89
CA ALA A 59 -43.98 -1.28 -1.01
C ALA A 59 -43.48 -0.15 -0.11
N ALA A 60 -43.07 -0.46 1.12
CA ALA A 60 -42.54 0.53 2.05
C ALA A 60 -41.26 1.24 1.55
N ILE A 61 -40.48 0.61 0.67
CA ILE A 61 -39.34 1.27 0.02
C ILE A 61 -39.80 2.13 -1.15
N ARG A 62 -40.65 1.57 -2.02
CA ARG A 62 -41.14 2.23 -3.23
C ARG A 62 -41.96 3.48 -2.92
N ASP A 63 -42.82 3.40 -1.91
CA ASP A 63 -43.82 4.42 -1.59
C ASP A 63 -43.26 5.48 -0.61
N GLY A 64 -41.98 5.36 -0.22
CA GLY A 64 -41.25 6.34 0.61
C GLY A 64 -41.26 6.21 2.15
N PRO A 65 -42.04 5.35 2.84
CA PRO A 65 -42.00 5.30 4.31
C PRO A 65 -40.75 4.62 4.89
N ALA A 66 -39.91 3.98 4.08
CA ALA A 66 -38.63 3.39 4.48
C ALA A 66 -37.53 3.63 3.42
N VAL A 67 -36.29 3.89 3.86
CA VAL A 67 -35.12 4.02 2.98
C VAL A 67 -34.40 2.70 2.73
N SER A 68 -34.70 1.66 3.52
CA SER A 68 -34.14 0.32 3.39
C SER A 68 -34.94 -0.68 4.25
N VAL A 69 -34.90 -1.97 3.90
CA VAL A 69 -35.59 -3.03 4.64
C VAL A 69 -34.69 -4.25 4.84
N ALA A 70 -34.79 -4.89 6.00
CA ALA A 70 -34.11 -6.15 6.32
C ALA A 70 -35.09 -7.24 6.77
N GLY A 71 -34.85 -8.47 6.34
CA GLY A 71 -35.62 -9.67 6.72
C GLY A 71 -34.71 -10.74 7.32
N THR A 72 -35.27 -11.73 8.00
CA THR A 72 -34.50 -12.84 8.55
C THR A 72 -34.29 -13.91 7.50
N LEU A 73 -33.05 -14.37 7.29
CA LEU A 73 -32.75 -15.45 6.34
C LEU A 73 -33.39 -16.76 6.79
N ARG A 74 -33.97 -17.49 5.84
CA ARG A 74 -34.59 -18.79 6.10
C ARG A 74 -33.56 -19.86 6.50
N PRO A 75 -33.99 -20.91 7.23
CA PRO A 75 -33.17 -22.09 7.45
C PRO A 75 -32.67 -22.70 6.13
N GLY A 76 -31.44 -23.22 6.12
CA GLY A 76 -30.78 -23.75 4.92
C GLY A 76 -30.09 -22.68 4.06
N ILE A 77 -30.22 -21.39 4.41
CA ILE A 77 -29.48 -20.31 3.75
C ILE A 77 -28.25 -19.94 4.57
N LEU A 78 -27.09 -20.14 3.96
CA LEU A 78 -25.83 -19.67 4.49
C LEU A 78 -25.51 -18.29 3.94
N ALA A 79 -25.01 -17.42 4.80
CA ALA A 79 -24.65 -16.06 4.40
C ALA A 79 -23.45 -15.52 5.17
N ALA A 80 -22.66 -14.69 4.50
CA ALA A 80 -21.57 -13.92 5.06
C ALA A 80 -21.74 -12.43 4.71
N ASP A 81 -21.53 -11.55 5.68
CA ASP A 81 -21.45 -10.10 5.53
C ASP A 81 -20.00 -9.67 5.71
N LEU A 82 -19.39 -9.18 4.64
CA LEU A 82 -18.00 -8.78 4.55
C LEU A 82 -17.93 -7.25 4.62
N ASP A 83 -17.27 -6.72 5.64
CA ASP A 83 -17.23 -5.28 5.97
C ASP A 83 -15.77 -4.82 6.05
N PRO A 84 -15.05 -4.74 4.91
CA PRO A 84 -13.64 -4.37 4.87
C PRO A 84 -13.42 -2.91 5.31
N ASP A 85 -12.17 -2.54 5.59
CA ASP A 85 -11.80 -1.12 5.66
C ASP A 85 -11.92 -0.54 4.23
N PRO A 86 -12.63 0.57 3.98
CA PRO A 86 -12.74 1.13 2.63
C PRO A 86 -11.43 1.59 1.96
N ALA A 87 -10.27 1.43 2.61
CA ALA A 87 -8.95 1.61 1.97
C ALA A 87 -8.39 0.29 1.42
N ASP A 88 -9.03 -0.83 1.78
CA ASP A 88 -8.66 -2.21 1.46
C ASP A 88 -9.88 -2.95 0.90
N GLU A 89 -10.72 -2.27 0.10
CA GLU A 89 -12.01 -2.81 -0.40
C GLU A 89 -11.86 -4.12 -1.19
N ILE A 90 -10.74 -4.26 -1.90
CA ILE A 90 -10.32 -5.45 -2.66
C ILE A 90 -10.28 -6.70 -1.75
N LEU A 91 -9.97 -6.57 -0.46
CA LEU A 91 -9.88 -7.73 0.42
C LEU A 91 -11.23 -8.41 0.66
N ALA A 92 -12.35 -7.68 0.54
CA ALA A 92 -13.67 -8.29 0.61
C ALA A 92 -14.04 -9.02 -0.69
N ASP A 93 -13.52 -8.59 -1.84
CA ASP A 93 -13.65 -9.34 -3.09
C ASP A 93 -12.86 -10.64 -3.03
N VAL A 94 -11.61 -10.60 -2.57
CA VAL A 94 -10.81 -11.81 -2.33
C VAL A 94 -11.52 -12.77 -1.36
N CYS A 95 -12.07 -12.26 -0.26
CA CYS A 95 -12.79 -13.09 0.69
C CYS A 95 -14.12 -13.62 0.10
N ALA A 96 -14.83 -12.83 -0.70
CA ALA A 96 -16.06 -13.24 -1.37
C ALA A 96 -15.79 -14.31 -2.43
N GLU A 97 -14.71 -14.18 -3.21
CA GLU A 97 -14.26 -15.16 -4.19
C GLU A 97 -13.88 -16.49 -3.54
N ILE A 98 -13.19 -16.48 -2.39
CA ILE A 98 -12.88 -17.72 -1.67
C ILE A 98 -14.17 -18.40 -1.19
N LEU A 99 -15.17 -17.62 -0.73
CA LEU A 99 -16.48 -18.16 -0.35
C LEU A 99 -17.25 -18.70 -1.58
N VAL A 100 -17.18 -18.01 -2.72
CA VAL A 100 -17.79 -18.46 -4.00
C VAL A 100 -17.12 -19.71 -4.52
N ARG A 101 -15.79 -19.78 -4.48
CA ARG A 101 -15.01 -20.95 -4.85
C ARG A 101 -15.36 -22.14 -3.97
N TRP A 102 -15.50 -21.92 -2.67
CA TRP A 102 -15.99 -22.95 -1.76
C TRP A 102 -17.40 -23.43 -2.17
N CYS A 103 -18.31 -22.52 -2.53
CA CYS A 103 -19.62 -22.92 -3.06
C CYS A 103 -19.48 -23.75 -4.35
N ALA A 104 -18.64 -23.34 -5.29
CA ALA A 104 -18.42 -24.04 -6.55
C ALA A 104 -17.80 -25.44 -6.34
N GLU A 105 -16.82 -25.57 -5.45
CA GLU A 105 -16.19 -26.84 -5.07
C GLU A 105 -17.20 -27.81 -4.41
N ASN A 106 -18.21 -27.28 -3.72
CA ASN A 106 -19.30 -28.06 -3.14
C ASN A 106 -20.55 -28.14 -4.04
N GLN A 107 -20.47 -27.66 -5.29
CA GLN A 107 -21.57 -27.65 -6.27
C GLN A 107 -22.84 -26.94 -5.76
N LEU A 108 -22.68 -25.91 -4.93
CA LEU A 108 -23.77 -25.14 -4.34
C LEU A 108 -24.06 -23.85 -5.12
N PRO A 109 -25.33 -23.49 -5.33
CA PRO A 109 -25.69 -22.23 -5.98
C PRO A 109 -25.38 -21.06 -5.04
N TYR A 110 -24.81 -19.99 -5.58
CA TYR A 110 -24.38 -18.84 -4.80
C TYR A 110 -24.92 -17.53 -5.37
N LEU A 111 -24.95 -16.51 -4.52
CA LEU A 111 -25.29 -15.14 -4.87
C LEU A 111 -24.29 -14.21 -4.17
N VAL A 112 -23.69 -13.30 -4.93
CA VAL A 112 -22.86 -12.22 -4.42
C VAL A 112 -23.54 -10.91 -4.74
N ARG A 113 -23.69 -10.07 -3.73
CA ARG A 113 -24.20 -8.70 -3.91
C ARG A 113 -23.37 -7.71 -3.14
N GLU A 114 -23.48 -6.46 -3.52
CA GLU A 114 -22.99 -5.38 -2.68
C GLU A 114 -23.86 -5.25 -1.43
N SER A 115 -23.19 -4.95 -0.32
CA SER A 115 -23.85 -4.53 0.91
C SER A 115 -24.32 -3.06 0.85
N GLY A 116 -23.86 -2.33 -0.18
CA GLY A 116 -23.99 -0.88 -0.38
C GLY A 116 -23.12 -0.02 0.53
N ARG A 117 -22.05 -0.60 1.08
CA ARG A 117 -20.86 0.13 1.56
C ARG A 117 -19.74 -0.06 0.55
N PRO A 118 -18.84 0.93 0.37
CA PRO A 118 -17.64 0.75 -0.47
C PRO A 118 -16.88 -0.51 -0.04
N GLY A 119 -16.63 -1.42 -0.99
CA GLY A 119 -16.02 -2.73 -0.78
C GLY A 119 -16.84 -3.78 -0.04
N GLY A 120 -17.98 -3.45 0.58
CA GLY A 120 -18.71 -4.43 1.40
C GLY A 120 -19.52 -5.42 0.55
N ARG A 121 -19.38 -6.72 0.83
CA ARG A 121 -20.04 -7.80 0.08
C ARG A 121 -20.97 -8.62 0.96
N HIS A 122 -22.08 -9.08 0.41
CA HIS A 122 -22.80 -10.22 0.95
C HIS A 122 -22.62 -11.41 0.02
N VAL A 123 -22.23 -12.55 0.57
CA VAL A 123 -22.22 -13.84 -0.14
C VAL A 123 -23.25 -14.75 0.49
N LEU A 124 -24.18 -15.27 -0.32
CA LEU A 124 -25.24 -16.18 0.09
C LEU A 124 -25.11 -17.48 -0.69
N THR A 125 -25.45 -18.60 -0.06
CA THR A 125 -25.55 -19.92 -0.72
C THR A 125 -26.65 -20.75 -0.08
N VAL A 126 -27.15 -21.74 -0.81
CA VAL A 126 -28.16 -22.69 -0.31
C VAL A 126 -27.44 -23.97 0.10
N ALA A 127 -27.54 -24.36 1.37
CA ALA A 127 -26.90 -25.55 1.90
C ALA A 127 -27.96 -26.58 2.35
N PRO A 128 -27.89 -27.83 1.83
CA PRO A 128 -28.88 -28.87 2.14
C PRO A 128 -28.55 -29.69 3.41
N ASP A 129 -27.32 -29.62 3.94
CA ASP A 129 -26.82 -30.47 5.05
C ASP A 129 -26.12 -29.64 6.15
N PRO A 130 -26.41 -29.88 7.46
CA PRO A 130 -25.69 -29.35 8.61
C PRO A 130 -24.14 -29.38 8.56
N GLN A 131 -23.51 -30.30 7.81
CA GLN A 131 -22.04 -30.32 7.67
C GLN A 131 -21.51 -29.06 6.96
N HIS A 132 -22.27 -28.51 6.01
CA HIS A 132 -21.92 -27.29 5.30
C HIS A 132 -21.90 -26.07 6.23
N ASP A 133 -22.83 -25.98 7.19
CA ASP A 133 -22.89 -24.88 8.17
C ASP A 133 -21.60 -24.76 8.99
N GLN A 134 -21.06 -25.90 9.44
CA GLN A 134 -19.85 -25.95 10.25
C GLN A 134 -18.62 -25.56 9.44
N SER A 135 -18.53 -26.06 8.21
CA SER A 135 -17.44 -25.76 7.27
C SER A 135 -17.44 -24.27 6.89
N TRP A 136 -18.62 -23.72 6.53
CA TRP A 136 -18.82 -22.30 6.22
C TRP A 136 -18.40 -21.37 7.37
N ASN A 137 -18.83 -21.69 8.60
CA ASN A 137 -18.49 -20.89 9.77
C ASN A 137 -16.99 -20.96 10.13
N ARG A 138 -16.33 -22.09 9.85
CA ARG A 138 -14.87 -22.23 10.02
C ARG A 138 -14.14 -21.40 8.96
N LEU A 139 -14.59 -21.45 7.71
CA LEU A 139 -14.03 -20.70 6.59
C LEU A 139 -14.12 -19.19 6.85
N CYS A 140 -15.29 -18.66 7.21
CA CYS A 140 -15.48 -17.25 7.55
C CYS A 140 -14.50 -16.77 8.64
N ARG A 141 -14.30 -17.56 9.71
CA ARG A 141 -13.35 -17.21 10.80
C ARG A 141 -11.89 -17.29 10.38
N THR A 142 -11.54 -18.19 9.47
CA THR A 142 -10.18 -18.29 8.94
C THR A 142 -9.87 -17.11 8.02
N LEU A 143 -10.79 -16.78 7.12
CA LEU A 143 -10.67 -15.62 6.24
C LEU A 143 -10.55 -14.33 7.04
N ALA A 144 -11.42 -14.13 8.04
CA ALA A 144 -11.37 -12.94 8.89
C ALA A 144 -10.02 -12.77 9.61
N ARG A 145 -9.41 -13.87 10.06
CA ARG A 145 -8.08 -13.84 10.73
C ARG A 145 -6.93 -13.66 9.75
N ARG A 146 -6.99 -14.32 8.59
CA ARG A 146 -5.93 -14.34 7.58
C ARG A 146 -5.82 -13.00 6.86
N PHE A 147 -6.96 -12.47 6.43
CA PHE A 147 -7.05 -11.25 5.61
C PHE A 147 -7.36 -10.00 6.44
N ARG A 148 -7.64 -10.14 7.74
CA ARG A 148 -8.04 -9.04 8.64
C ARG A 148 -9.27 -8.26 8.17
N VAL A 149 -10.09 -8.87 7.32
CA VAL A 149 -11.41 -8.36 6.92
C VAL A 149 -12.44 -8.79 7.97
N PRO A 150 -13.25 -7.88 8.51
CA PRO A 150 -14.42 -8.26 9.29
C PRO A 150 -15.39 -9.08 8.43
N ILE A 151 -15.58 -10.36 8.78
CA ILE A 151 -16.53 -11.27 8.12
C ILE A 151 -17.49 -11.81 9.18
N ASP A 152 -18.75 -11.39 9.09
CA ASP A 152 -19.82 -11.83 9.97
C ASP A 152 -20.65 -12.93 9.30
N ASN A 153 -20.69 -14.12 9.90
CA ASN A 153 -21.62 -15.17 9.47
C ASN A 153 -23.07 -14.75 9.83
N ARG A 154 -23.90 -14.58 8.80
CA ARG A 154 -25.31 -14.14 8.86
C ARG A 154 -26.32 -15.28 8.69
N SER A 155 -25.89 -16.53 8.59
CA SER A 155 -26.77 -17.69 8.49
C SER A 155 -27.82 -17.69 9.62
N GLY A 156 -29.11 -17.75 9.27
CA GLY A 156 -30.24 -17.65 10.21
C GLY A 156 -30.43 -16.28 10.89
N LYS A 157 -29.78 -15.22 10.42
CA LYS A 157 -29.88 -13.85 10.98
C LYS A 157 -30.52 -12.90 9.97
N ALA A 158 -30.79 -11.67 10.43
CA ALA A 158 -31.30 -10.61 9.56
C ALA A 158 -30.27 -10.18 8.50
N LEU A 159 -30.71 -9.96 7.26
CA LEU A 159 -29.93 -9.33 6.19
C LEU A 159 -30.87 -8.42 5.38
N ARG A 160 -30.31 -7.45 4.65
CA ARG A 160 -31.12 -6.59 3.77
C ARG A 160 -31.69 -7.40 2.61
N LEU A 161 -32.92 -7.08 2.22
CA LEU A 161 -33.57 -7.65 1.03
C LEU A 161 -32.73 -7.32 -0.21
N LEU A 162 -32.68 -8.23 -1.19
CA LEU A 162 -31.97 -8.09 -2.46
C LEU A 162 -32.43 -6.85 -3.23
N THR A 163 -33.72 -6.58 -3.23
CA THR A 163 -34.35 -5.41 -3.85
C THR A 163 -34.17 -4.11 -3.04
N ALA A 164 -33.78 -4.21 -1.77
CA ALA A 164 -33.64 -3.03 -0.91
C ALA A 164 -32.28 -2.34 -1.11
N PRO A 165 -32.25 -1.00 -1.30
CA PRO A 165 -31.02 -0.24 -1.35
C PRO A 165 -30.38 -0.16 0.05
N HIS A 166 -29.14 0.32 0.09
CA HIS A 166 -28.51 0.63 1.37
C HIS A 166 -29.20 1.84 2.02
N ARG A 167 -29.15 1.90 3.35
CA ARG A 167 -29.71 2.98 4.17
C ARG A 167 -29.25 4.41 3.83
N ALA A 168 -28.25 4.56 2.96
CA ALA A 168 -27.75 5.85 2.47
C ALA A 168 -28.23 6.16 1.04
N GLY A 169 -29.22 5.44 0.53
CA GLY A 169 -29.68 5.53 -0.86
C GLY A 169 -28.74 4.86 -1.87
N LEU A 170 -27.58 4.36 -1.44
CA LEU A 170 -26.62 3.70 -2.32
C LEU A 170 -27.24 2.43 -2.93
N PRO A 171 -27.05 2.20 -4.23
CA PRO A 171 -27.45 0.94 -4.85
C PRO A 171 -26.70 -0.20 -4.18
N ALA A 172 -27.34 -1.35 -4.09
CA ALA A 172 -26.75 -2.54 -3.50
C ALA A 172 -26.97 -3.73 -4.45
N PRO A 173 -26.46 -3.63 -5.70
CA PRO A 173 -26.79 -4.55 -6.78
C PRO A 173 -26.29 -5.96 -6.49
N VAL A 174 -26.99 -6.94 -7.05
CA VAL A 174 -26.47 -8.31 -7.15
C VAL A 174 -25.39 -8.31 -8.23
N ILE A 175 -24.16 -8.65 -7.85
CA ILE A 175 -22.98 -8.68 -8.72
C ILE A 175 -23.02 -9.93 -9.59
N THR A 176 -23.26 -11.08 -8.97
CA THR A 176 -23.34 -12.37 -9.66
C THR A 176 -24.24 -13.32 -8.88
N THR A 177 -24.95 -14.20 -9.58
CA THR A 177 -25.75 -15.24 -8.96
C THR A 177 -25.95 -16.41 -9.90
N THR A 178 -25.74 -17.62 -9.38
CA THR A 178 -26.21 -18.88 -9.98
C THR A 178 -27.49 -19.37 -9.28
N MET A 179 -27.93 -18.65 -8.24
CA MET A 179 -29.08 -18.97 -7.42
C MET A 179 -30.39 -18.55 -8.09
N THR A 180 -31.37 -19.46 -8.08
CA THR A 180 -32.72 -19.24 -8.59
C THR A 180 -33.73 -19.54 -7.47
N PRO A 181 -34.98 -19.04 -7.56
CA PRO A 181 -36.01 -19.39 -6.59
C PRO A 181 -36.23 -20.90 -6.48
N ARG A 182 -36.09 -21.62 -7.60
CA ARG A 182 -36.18 -23.08 -7.66
C ARG A 182 -35.11 -23.75 -6.79
N HIS A 183 -33.84 -23.32 -6.84
CA HIS A 183 -32.77 -23.86 -5.98
C HIS A 183 -33.11 -23.73 -4.47
N VAL A 184 -33.68 -22.59 -4.07
CA VAL A 184 -34.09 -22.34 -2.68
C VAL A 184 -35.30 -23.19 -2.28
N LEU A 185 -36.23 -23.42 -3.20
CA LEU A 185 -37.42 -24.24 -2.98
C LEU A 185 -37.13 -25.75 -3.04
N GLU A 186 -36.18 -26.20 -3.84
CA GLU A 186 -35.82 -27.62 -3.97
C GLU A 186 -34.96 -28.13 -2.81
N ALA A 187 -34.19 -27.24 -2.16
CA ALA A 187 -33.56 -27.52 -0.88
C ALA A 187 -34.58 -27.84 0.24
N ARG A 188 -35.90 -27.72 -0.03
CA ARG A 188 -37.00 -28.15 0.85
C ARG A 188 -37.30 -29.65 0.78
N SER A 189 -36.29 -30.51 0.80
CA SER A 189 -36.55 -31.86 1.33
C SER A 189 -36.81 -31.76 2.84
N PRO A 190 -37.73 -32.55 3.40
CA PRO A 190 -38.20 -32.40 4.78
C PRO A 190 -37.14 -32.92 5.76
N HIS A 191 -36.00 -32.26 5.81
CA HIS A 191 -35.04 -32.47 6.87
C HIS A 191 -35.55 -31.70 8.09
N THR A 192 -35.92 -32.53 9.07
CA THR A 192 -36.24 -32.24 10.46
C THR A 192 -35.73 -30.86 10.86
N ARG A 193 -36.63 -30.00 11.36
CA ARG A 193 -36.26 -28.77 12.06
C ARG A 193 -35.10 -29.11 13.00
N VAL A 194 -33.87 -28.76 12.60
CA VAL A 194 -32.80 -28.60 13.57
C VAL A 194 -33.23 -27.38 14.35
N SER A 195 -33.91 -27.65 15.47
CA SER A 195 -34.10 -26.65 16.50
C SER A 195 -32.69 -26.23 16.88
N TYR A 196 -32.23 -25.11 16.33
CA TYR A 196 -31.08 -24.43 16.88
C TYR A 196 -31.43 -24.25 18.35
N PRO A 197 -30.67 -24.85 19.29
CA PRO A 197 -30.82 -24.50 20.68
C PRO A 197 -30.73 -22.98 20.67
N ARG A 198 -31.80 -22.29 21.11
CA ARG A 198 -31.67 -20.86 21.38
C ARG A 198 -30.46 -20.80 22.29
N PRO A 199 -29.33 -20.23 21.82
CA PRO A 199 -28.15 -20.23 22.66
C PRO A 199 -28.61 -19.55 23.95
N PRO A 200 -28.39 -20.16 25.13
CA PRO A 200 -28.82 -19.56 26.39
C PRO A 200 -28.32 -18.14 26.32
N VAL A 201 -29.22 -17.14 26.34
CA VAL A 201 -28.96 -15.76 25.86
C VAL A 201 -27.56 -15.34 26.28
N ARG A 202 -26.59 -15.69 25.43
CA ARG A 202 -25.21 -15.34 25.64
C ARG A 202 -25.27 -14.02 24.96
N ARG A 203 -25.55 -13.00 25.77
CA ARG A 203 -25.27 -11.61 25.48
C ARG A 203 -24.03 -11.64 24.60
N SER A 204 -24.22 -11.48 23.28
CA SER A 204 -23.10 -11.52 22.37
C SER A 204 -22.08 -10.55 22.95
N PRO A 205 -20.81 -10.92 23.15
CA PRO A 205 -19.79 -9.93 23.36
C PRO A 205 -19.55 -9.23 22.02
N GLY A 206 -20.60 -8.62 21.45
CA GLY A 206 -20.53 -7.52 20.50
C GLY A 206 -20.30 -6.21 21.25
N ARG A 207 -19.51 -6.26 22.32
CA ARG A 207 -18.79 -5.07 22.79
C ARG A 207 -17.57 -4.96 21.89
N ALA A 208 -17.26 -3.75 21.45
CA ALA A 208 -15.95 -3.43 20.91
C ALA A 208 -14.89 -3.84 21.95
N VAL A 209 -14.36 -5.06 21.82
CA VAL A 209 -13.23 -5.55 22.60
C VAL A 209 -12.04 -5.41 21.66
N ILE A 210 -11.41 -4.24 21.74
CA ILE A 210 -10.26 -3.89 20.92
C ILE A 210 -9.03 -4.52 21.57
N GLY A 211 -8.47 -5.55 20.94
CA GLY A 211 -7.22 -6.15 21.40
C GLY A 211 -6.02 -5.19 21.27
N PRO A 212 -4.89 -5.44 21.97
CA PRO A 212 -3.71 -4.57 21.99
C PRO A 212 -3.01 -4.34 20.64
N ARG A 213 -3.45 -5.02 19.57
CA ARG A 213 -2.82 -5.00 18.23
C ARG A 213 -3.77 -4.60 17.09
N ASP A 214 -4.99 -4.16 17.39
CA ASP A 214 -5.99 -3.88 16.35
C ASP A 214 -5.91 -2.42 15.85
N GLN A 215 -5.54 -2.24 14.58
CA GLN A 215 -5.43 -0.97 13.84
C GLN A 215 -6.65 -0.67 12.96
N SER A 216 -7.82 -1.27 13.23
CA SER A 216 -9.04 -1.03 12.47
C SER A 216 -9.47 0.45 12.44
N ARG A 217 -10.23 0.86 11.39
CA ARG A 217 -10.91 2.17 11.28
C ARG A 217 -11.63 2.61 12.56
N SER A 218 -12.23 1.65 13.29
CA SER A 218 -12.89 1.85 14.58
C SER A 218 -11.93 2.22 15.71
N GLY A 219 -10.71 1.70 15.71
CA GLY A 219 -9.65 2.06 16.65
C GLY A 219 -9.16 3.50 16.47
N ARG A 220 -9.16 4.02 15.23
CA ARG A 220 -8.83 5.43 14.92
C ARG A 220 -9.92 6.37 15.42
N GLU A 221 -11.20 6.07 15.15
CA GLU A 221 -12.35 6.84 15.64
C GLU A 221 -12.44 6.84 17.17
N TYR A 222 -12.13 5.71 17.80
CA TYR A 222 -12.09 5.60 19.26
C TYR A 222 -10.96 6.42 19.89
N GLY A 223 -9.74 6.34 19.34
CA GLY A 223 -8.61 7.15 19.82
C GLY A 223 -8.87 8.65 19.73
N LEU A 224 -9.55 9.08 18.66
CA LEU A 224 -10.03 10.45 18.52
C LEU A 224 -11.09 10.82 19.57
N ALA A 225 -12.09 9.97 19.77
CA ALA A 225 -13.12 10.20 20.78
C ALA A 225 -12.49 10.37 22.17
N CYS A 226 -11.47 9.57 22.50
CA CYS A 226 -10.70 9.74 23.73
C CYS A 226 -9.93 11.08 23.76
N ALA A 227 -9.38 11.55 22.63
CA ALA A 227 -8.71 12.85 22.57
C ALA A 227 -9.68 14.03 22.80
N MET A 228 -10.85 14.01 22.15
CA MET A 228 -11.89 15.03 22.33
C MET A 228 -12.49 15.00 23.75
N ALA A 229 -12.71 13.82 24.32
CA ALA A 229 -13.16 13.68 25.70
C ALA A 229 -12.13 14.24 26.70
N ARG A 230 -10.82 14.06 26.45
CA ARG A 230 -9.76 14.69 27.27
C ARG A 230 -9.75 16.22 27.17
N LEU A 231 -10.15 16.77 26.03
CA LEU A 231 -10.26 18.21 25.79
C LEU A 231 -11.59 18.81 26.29
N GLY A 232 -12.44 18.01 26.96
CA GLY A 232 -13.69 18.50 27.55
C GLY A 232 -14.84 18.71 26.57
N TYR A 233 -14.77 18.14 25.36
CA TYR A 233 -15.85 18.26 24.38
C TYR A 233 -17.13 17.61 24.91
N THR A 234 -18.29 18.25 24.65
CA THR A 234 -19.59 17.58 24.82
C THR A 234 -19.82 16.56 23.71
N ALA A 235 -20.74 15.61 23.92
CA ALA A 235 -21.11 14.62 22.92
C ALA A 235 -21.59 15.24 21.59
N THR A 236 -22.24 16.41 21.65
CA THR A 236 -22.69 17.14 20.45
C THR A 236 -21.54 17.87 19.78
N GLN A 237 -20.67 18.56 20.54
CA GLN A 237 -19.47 19.20 19.99
C GLN A 237 -18.52 18.17 19.37
N ALA A 238 -18.30 17.03 20.02
CA ALA A 238 -17.46 15.96 19.49
C ALA A 238 -18.04 15.31 18.22
N TRP A 239 -19.37 15.22 18.12
CA TRP A 239 -20.05 14.81 16.89
C TRP A 239 -19.91 15.85 15.77
N ASN A 240 -20.02 17.15 16.11
CA ASN A 240 -20.02 18.26 15.14
C ASN A 240 -18.61 18.72 14.71
N HIS A 241 -17.59 18.57 15.56
CA HIS A 241 -16.20 18.99 15.29
C HIS A 241 -15.60 18.26 14.08
N ARG A 242 -16.20 17.15 13.65
CA ARG A 242 -15.78 16.47 12.44
C ARG A 242 -17.00 16.19 11.59
N GLY A 243 -17.02 16.78 10.39
CA GLY A 243 -17.66 16.11 9.27
C GLY A 243 -17.04 14.72 9.13
N PHE A 244 -17.66 13.71 9.73
CA PHE A 244 -17.31 12.31 9.51
C PHE A 244 -17.78 11.94 8.10
N ALA A 245 -17.13 12.47 7.06
CA ALA A 245 -17.58 12.29 5.69
C ALA A 245 -17.47 10.82 5.20
N ALA A 246 -16.75 9.93 5.91
CA ALA A 246 -16.53 8.54 5.46
C ALA A 246 -16.34 7.48 6.59
N GLY A 247 -16.77 7.76 7.83
CA GLY A 247 -16.57 6.87 8.99
C GLY A 247 -17.70 5.86 9.26
N LYS A 248 -17.42 4.73 9.95
CA LYS A 248 -18.45 3.72 10.33
C LYS A 248 -19.54 4.34 11.21
N SER A 249 -19.14 5.35 12.00
CA SER A 249 -19.98 6.14 12.88
C SER A 249 -20.92 7.09 12.14
N ALA A 250 -20.47 7.68 11.02
CA ALA A 250 -21.31 8.50 10.15
C ALA A 250 -22.45 7.67 9.56
N GLN A 251 -22.13 6.47 9.06
CA GLN A 251 -23.11 5.58 8.47
C GLN A 251 -24.11 5.03 9.50
N ARG A 252 -23.69 4.81 10.75
CA ARG A 252 -24.53 4.24 11.82
C ARG A 252 -25.34 5.29 12.58
N GLY A 253 -25.05 6.58 12.37
CA GLY A 253 -25.75 7.70 12.98
C GLY A 253 -25.28 8.02 14.40
N GLN A 254 -25.62 9.23 14.84
CA GLN A 254 -25.15 9.81 16.10
C GLN A 254 -25.50 8.96 17.32
N ARG A 255 -26.69 8.36 17.37
CA ARG A 255 -27.11 7.48 18.48
C ARG A 255 -26.20 6.27 18.65
N TRP A 256 -25.81 5.63 17.55
CA TRP A 256 -24.90 4.49 17.60
C TRP A 256 -23.51 4.92 18.06
N TRP A 257 -22.98 6.00 17.49
CA TRP A 257 -21.66 6.54 17.87
C TRP A 257 -21.60 6.91 19.35
N ARG A 258 -22.62 7.62 19.85
CA ARG A 258 -22.71 7.99 21.25
C ARG A 258 -22.65 6.78 22.18
N ARG A 259 -23.39 5.72 21.83
CA ARG A 259 -23.47 4.49 22.63
C ARG A 259 -22.21 3.63 22.58
N TYR A 260 -21.57 3.48 21.41
CA TYR A 260 -20.54 2.45 21.21
C TYR A 260 -19.11 3.00 21.11
N LEU A 261 -18.95 4.32 20.97
CA LEU A 261 -17.63 4.98 20.89
C LEU A 261 -17.48 6.08 21.92
N TRP A 262 -18.40 7.04 21.95
CA TRP A 262 -18.29 8.20 22.84
C TRP A 262 -18.41 7.83 24.33
N MET A 263 -19.45 7.11 24.74
CA MET A 263 -19.62 6.67 26.12
C MET A 263 -18.43 5.81 26.61
N PRO A 264 -17.93 4.81 25.86
CA PRO A 264 -16.72 4.08 26.24
C PRO A 264 -15.46 4.94 26.30
N ALA A 265 -15.32 5.95 25.43
CA ALA A 265 -14.18 6.87 25.45
C ALA A 265 -14.21 7.76 26.69
N VAL A 266 -15.36 8.34 27.03
CA VAL A 266 -15.56 9.11 28.26
C VAL A 266 -15.28 8.27 29.50
N THR A 267 -15.72 7.00 29.50
CA THR A 267 -15.44 6.07 30.62
C THR A 267 -13.93 5.80 30.76
N THR A 268 -13.23 5.64 29.65
CA THR A 268 -11.79 5.38 29.65
C THR A 268 -11.00 6.60 30.12
N VAL A 269 -11.39 7.79 29.66
CA VAL A 269 -10.79 9.05 30.12
C VAL A 269 -11.07 9.29 31.61
N ALA A 270 -12.25 8.93 32.12
CA ALA A 270 -12.54 9.01 33.54
C ALA A 270 -11.63 8.09 34.37
N ALA A 271 -11.35 6.87 33.88
CA ALA A 271 -10.42 5.95 34.53
C ALA A 271 -8.97 6.47 34.50
N GLU A 272 -8.54 7.07 33.38
CA GLU A 272 -7.23 7.73 33.27
C GLU A 272 -7.07 8.91 34.23
N GLN A 273 -8.17 9.60 34.54
CA GLN A 273 -8.21 10.73 35.47
C GLN A 273 -8.34 10.30 36.95
N GLY A 274 -8.43 9.00 37.23
CA GLY A 274 -8.62 8.50 38.59
C GLY A 274 -9.98 8.84 39.19
N ALA A 275 -11.01 9.04 38.36
CA ALA A 275 -12.37 9.32 38.82
C ALA A 275 -12.94 8.13 39.63
N THR A 276 -13.91 8.40 40.51
CA THR A 276 -14.65 7.31 41.18
C THR A 276 -15.53 6.57 40.19
N ALA A 277 -15.92 5.33 40.51
CA ALA A 277 -16.86 4.57 39.68
C ALA A 277 -18.22 5.28 39.53
N GLU A 278 -18.65 6.03 40.56
CA GLU A 278 -19.88 6.81 40.51
C GLU A 278 -19.76 7.98 39.54
N ASP A 279 -18.69 8.77 39.64
CA ASP A 279 -18.45 9.90 38.74
C ASP A 279 -18.31 9.44 37.29
N ALA A 280 -17.60 8.34 37.07
CA ALA A 280 -17.44 7.74 35.75
C ALA A 280 -18.77 7.23 35.19
N TRP A 281 -19.65 6.68 36.04
CA TRP A 281 -20.98 6.25 35.65
C TRP A 281 -21.89 7.42 35.29
N GLN A 282 -21.88 8.51 36.06
CA GLN A 282 -22.61 9.73 35.73
C GLN A 282 -22.16 10.32 34.39
N ARG A 283 -20.85 10.45 34.18
CA ARG A 283 -20.28 10.90 32.90
C ARG A 283 -20.67 10.00 31.73
N ALA A 284 -20.72 8.68 31.94
CA ALA A 284 -21.16 7.71 30.94
C ALA A 284 -22.66 7.86 30.60
N GLN A 285 -23.51 8.10 31.60
CA GLN A 285 -24.93 8.36 31.39
C GLN A 285 -25.17 9.65 30.60
N THR A 286 -24.48 10.74 30.94
CA THR A 286 -24.55 12.00 30.18
C THR A 286 -24.02 11.84 28.75
N ALA A 287 -23.01 10.99 28.54
CA ALA A 287 -22.45 10.70 27.23
C ALA A 287 -23.36 9.78 26.37
N ALA A 288 -24.31 9.06 26.97
CA ALA A 288 -25.18 8.14 26.26
C ALA A 288 -26.30 8.88 25.47
N PRO A 289 -26.93 8.23 24.46
CA PRO A 289 -28.11 8.79 23.79
C PRO A 289 -29.32 8.82 24.72
N SER A 290 -30.20 9.82 24.55
CA SER A 290 -31.47 9.90 25.26
C SER A 290 -32.35 8.67 24.97
N GLY A 291 -33.04 8.16 25.98
CA GLY A 291 -33.95 7.01 25.83
C GLY A 291 -33.26 5.64 25.68
N CYS A 292 -31.97 5.50 25.99
CA CYS A 292 -31.27 4.22 25.96
C CYS A 292 -31.69 3.31 27.14
N ARG A 293 -32.94 2.82 27.13
CA ARG A 293 -33.61 2.02 28.18
C ARG A 293 -32.90 0.72 28.60
N ARG A 294 -31.81 0.33 27.93
CA ARG A 294 -31.03 -0.90 28.18
C ARG A 294 -29.61 -0.65 28.72
N LEU A 295 -29.22 0.59 29.00
CA LEU A 295 -27.92 0.86 29.62
C LEU A 295 -28.06 0.76 31.15
N THR A 296 -27.66 -0.38 31.72
CA THR A 296 -27.65 -0.60 33.18
C THR A 296 -26.24 -0.42 33.74
N ARG A 297 -26.16 -0.04 35.03
CA ARG A 297 -24.89 0.11 35.76
C ARG A 297 -24.06 -1.17 35.71
N ASP A 298 -24.68 -2.31 36.00
CA ASP A 298 -24.03 -3.63 35.94
C ASP A 298 -23.54 -3.98 34.54
N GLY A 299 -24.30 -3.55 33.52
CA GLY A 299 -23.89 -3.67 32.13
C GLY A 299 -22.59 -2.92 31.90
N TRP A 300 -22.50 -1.66 32.32
CA TRP A 300 -21.34 -0.79 32.15
C TRP A 300 -20.12 -1.16 33.01
N GLN A 301 -20.31 -1.69 34.22
CA GLN A 301 -19.27 -1.98 35.21
C GLN A 301 -18.04 -2.73 34.65
N GLY A 302 -18.26 -3.79 33.86
CA GLY A 302 -17.13 -4.53 33.27
C GLY A 302 -16.31 -3.74 32.23
N LEU A 303 -16.83 -2.62 31.70
CA LEU A 303 -16.07 -1.69 30.86
C LEU A 303 -15.20 -0.75 31.72
N TRP A 304 -15.73 -0.32 32.86
CA TRP A 304 -15.02 0.49 33.86
C TRP A 304 -13.80 -0.23 34.43
N GLU A 305 -13.98 -1.47 34.91
CA GLU A 305 -12.90 -2.25 35.53
C GLU A 305 -11.71 -2.49 34.58
N ARG A 306 -12.00 -2.74 33.30
CA ARG A 306 -10.96 -2.85 32.27
C ARG A 306 -10.25 -1.53 32.02
N ALA A 307 -11.01 -0.43 31.92
CA ALA A 307 -10.42 0.88 31.72
C ALA A 307 -9.48 1.27 32.87
N VAL A 308 -9.82 0.92 34.11
CA VAL A 308 -8.96 1.12 35.29
C VAL A 308 -7.72 0.21 35.24
N ALA A 309 -7.87 -1.05 34.86
CA ALA A 309 -6.74 -1.98 34.76
C ALA A 309 -5.72 -1.54 33.69
N GLU A 310 -6.20 -0.99 32.57
CA GLU A 310 -5.36 -0.61 31.42
C GLU A 310 -4.75 0.80 31.54
N SER A 311 -5.38 1.71 32.31
CA SER A 311 -4.96 3.11 32.44
C SER A 311 -3.53 3.29 32.94
N HIS A 312 -3.01 2.31 33.70
CA HIS A 312 -1.68 2.33 34.31
C HIS A 312 -0.58 1.64 33.50
N THR A 313 -0.94 0.76 32.55
CA THR A 313 0.03 -0.13 31.86
C THR A 313 0.30 0.24 30.41
N ASP A 314 -0.69 0.79 29.72
CA ASP A 314 -0.60 1.03 28.28
C ASP A 314 -1.35 2.33 28.02
N ARG A 315 -0.66 3.48 28.02
CA ARG A 315 -1.33 4.73 27.63
C ARG A 315 -1.66 4.61 26.13
N PRO A 316 -2.92 4.37 25.73
CA PRO A 316 -3.20 3.91 24.39
C PRO A 316 -3.08 5.06 23.40
N ARG A 317 -2.37 4.80 22.30
CA ARG A 317 -2.73 5.28 20.94
C ARG A 317 -2.93 6.80 20.83
N ARG A 318 -1.90 7.58 21.12
CA ARG A 318 -1.89 9.01 20.74
C ARG A 318 -1.51 9.13 19.26
N TYR A 319 -2.54 9.20 18.40
CA TYR A 319 -2.39 9.70 17.03
C TYR A 319 -1.87 11.14 17.09
N ARG A 320 -1.23 11.62 16.01
CA ARG A 320 -0.78 13.02 15.90
C ARG A 320 -2.00 13.95 16.08
N VAL A 321 -1.97 14.74 17.15
CA VAL A 321 -2.91 15.83 17.40
C VAL A 321 -2.19 17.15 17.17
N ASP A 322 -1.52 17.27 16.03
CA ASP A 322 -0.94 18.55 15.61
C ASP A 322 -2.00 19.44 14.93
N THR A 323 -3.23 18.93 14.68
CA THR A 323 -4.32 19.62 13.96
C THR A 323 -5.62 19.84 14.74
N LEU A 324 -5.72 19.42 16.02
CA LEU A 324 -6.89 19.77 16.84
C LEU A 324 -6.54 21.00 17.68
N THR A 325 -7.01 22.15 17.24
CA THR A 325 -7.14 23.36 18.06
C THR A 325 -8.20 23.08 19.13
N GLY A 326 -7.74 22.66 20.31
CA GLY A 326 -8.54 22.84 21.53
C GLY A 326 -8.69 24.33 21.86
N PRO A 327 -9.44 24.69 22.91
CA PRO A 327 -9.46 26.08 23.37
C PRO A 327 -8.02 26.59 23.60
N PRO A 328 -7.75 27.89 23.39
CA PRO A 328 -6.39 28.40 23.32
C PRO A 328 -5.68 28.28 24.68
N HIS A 329 -4.88 27.22 24.83
CA HIS A 329 -3.87 27.11 25.88
C HIS A 329 -2.59 27.88 25.53
N ASP A 330 -2.62 28.75 24.51
CA ASP A 330 -1.43 29.44 24.03
C ASP A 330 -0.86 30.36 25.11
N SER A 331 -1.71 31.01 25.90
CA SER A 331 -1.28 31.77 27.08
C SER A 331 -0.59 30.88 28.14
N GLU A 332 -1.13 29.70 28.44
CA GLU A 332 -0.52 28.76 29.39
C GLU A 332 0.80 28.17 28.86
N ILE A 333 0.90 27.94 27.55
CA ILE A 333 2.11 27.44 26.88
C ILE A 333 3.19 28.51 26.89
N GLU A 334 2.86 29.76 26.55
CA GLU A 334 3.82 30.86 26.60
C GLU A 334 4.25 31.18 28.03
N THR A 335 3.33 31.13 29.00
CA THR A 335 3.63 31.25 30.42
C THR A 335 4.60 30.15 30.88
N LEU A 336 4.33 28.89 30.52
CA LEU A 336 5.21 27.78 30.84
C LEU A 336 6.57 27.88 30.12
N ARG A 337 6.60 28.35 28.87
CA ARG A 337 7.84 28.60 28.12
C ARG A 337 8.69 29.65 28.82
N ALA A 338 8.11 30.80 29.13
CA ALA A 338 8.78 31.89 29.82
C ALA A 338 9.32 31.43 31.18
N GLY A 339 8.51 30.71 31.95
CA GLY A 339 8.90 30.19 33.25
C GLY A 339 10.01 29.13 33.20
N LEU A 340 9.93 28.17 32.28
CA LEU A 340 10.98 27.15 32.10
C LEU A 340 12.31 27.76 31.64
N LEU A 341 12.26 28.76 30.75
CA LEU A 341 13.45 29.48 30.29
C LEU A 341 14.04 30.36 31.40
N GLY A 342 13.21 31.07 32.15
CA GLY A 342 13.62 31.84 33.33
C GLY A 342 14.30 30.95 34.38
N ALA A 343 13.68 29.82 34.72
CA ALA A 343 14.27 28.84 35.64
C ALA A 343 15.61 28.28 35.12
N ALA A 344 15.72 28.03 33.81
CA ALA A 344 16.97 27.60 33.19
C ALA A 344 18.07 28.66 33.26
N HIS A 345 17.74 29.95 33.09
CA HIS A 345 18.69 31.05 33.24
C HIS A 345 19.12 31.25 34.69
N ALA A 346 18.21 31.11 35.65
CA ALA A 346 18.52 31.24 37.08
C ALA A 346 19.37 30.07 37.61
N SER A 347 19.19 28.86 37.06
CA SER A 347 19.88 27.65 37.49
C SER A 347 21.40 27.74 37.34
N ALA A 348 22.12 27.71 38.48
CA ALA A 348 23.58 27.69 38.51
C ALA A 348 24.16 26.48 37.75
N ALA A 349 23.48 25.33 37.81
CA ALA A 349 23.87 24.10 37.12
C ALA A 349 23.79 24.21 35.59
N VAL A 350 22.90 25.05 35.06
CA VAL A 350 22.80 25.37 33.63
C VAL A 350 23.79 26.49 33.27
N ARG A 351 23.94 27.53 34.09
CA ARG A 351 24.89 28.64 33.86
C ARG A 351 26.35 28.18 33.78
N ALA A 352 26.72 27.16 34.55
CA ALA A 352 28.05 26.55 34.51
C ALA A 352 28.36 25.77 33.20
N ARG A 353 27.38 25.60 32.30
CA ARG A 353 27.56 24.89 31.03
C ARG A 353 28.05 25.82 29.92
N ARG A 354 28.71 25.22 28.92
CA ARG A 354 29.18 25.96 27.73
C ARG A 354 28.00 26.65 27.02
N PRO A 355 28.21 27.81 26.36
CA PRO A 355 27.14 28.57 25.70
C PRO A 355 26.23 27.70 24.80
N GLN A 356 26.84 26.80 24.01
CA GLN A 356 26.13 25.89 23.11
C GLN A 356 25.23 24.89 23.84
N GLN A 357 25.65 24.40 25.01
CA GLN A 357 24.85 23.48 25.85
C GLN A 357 23.69 24.22 26.52
N ARG A 358 23.91 25.46 26.97
CA ARG A 358 22.84 26.33 27.50
C ARG A 358 21.75 26.56 26.45
N HIS A 359 22.16 26.88 25.23
CA HIS A 359 21.27 27.05 24.09
C HIS A 359 20.48 25.78 23.76
N SER A 360 21.14 24.61 23.78
CA SER A 360 20.48 23.32 23.53
C SER A 360 19.44 22.97 24.60
N VAL A 361 19.70 23.31 25.87
CA VAL A 361 18.75 23.13 26.98
C VAL A 361 17.53 24.04 26.79
N ALA A 362 17.74 25.32 26.45
CA ALA A 362 16.65 26.24 26.16
C ALA A 362 15.78 25.76 24.99
N ALA A 363 16.40 25.26 23.92
CA ALA A 363 15.69 24.70 22.75
C ALA A 363 14.77 23.53 23.12
N VAL A 364 15.28 22.60 23.93
CA VAL A 364 14.54 21.44 24.39
C VAL A 364 13.37 21.85 25.29
N LEU A 365 13.59 22.76 26.26
CA LEU A 365 12.53 23.24 27.15
C LEU A 365 11.42 23.95 26.38
N TYR A 366 11.79 24.83 25.43
CA TYR A 366 10.86 25.56 24.58
C TYR A 366 10.02 24.63 23.69
N ALA A 367 10.65 23.61 23.09
CA ALA A 367 9.97 22.63 22.24
C ALA A 367 9.11 21.63 23.02
N LEU A 368 9.40 21.43 24.31
CA LEU A 368 8.71 20.49 25.18
C LEU A 368 7.49 21.10 25.89
N ALA A 369 7.47 22.41 26.15
CA ALA A 369 6.38 23.10 26.84
C ALA A 369 4.98 22.82 26.24
N PRO A 370 4.76 22.84 24.90
CA PRO A 370 3.47 22.47 24.33
C PRO A 370 3.08 21.02 24.62
N ALA A 371 4.05 20.10 24.70
CA ALA A 371 3.79 18.72 25.05
C ALA A 371 3.45 18.60 26.55
N ILE A 372 4.05 19.39 27.44
CA ILE A 372 3.71 19.39 28.87
C ILE A 372 2.26 19.83 29.07
N VAL A 373 1.87 20.97 28.49
CA VAL A 373 0.49 21.51 28.61
C VAL A 373 -0.53 20.62 27.91
N ARG A 374 -0.32 20.30 26.62
CA ARG A 374 -1.35 19.61 25.81
C ARG A 374 -1.34 18.08 25.97
N HIS A 375 -0.22 17.51 26.42
CA HIS A 375 0.03 16.07 26.35
C HIS A 375 0.66 15.48 27.63
N GLN A 376 0.62 16.17 28.78
CA GLN A 376 1.27 15.72 30.03
C GLN A 376 2.74 15.33 29.81
N GLY A 377 3.39 16.03 28.87
CA GLY A 377 4.79 15.92 28.47
C GLY A 377 5.17 14.69 27.67
N ALA A 378 4.22 13.90 27.19
CA ALA A 378 4.51 12.71 26.39
C ALA A 378 5.06 13.09 25.00
N ILE A 379 6.31 12.71 24.71
CA ILE A 379 6.94 12.96 23.41
C ILE A 379 8.04 11.92 23.12
N SER A 380 8.25 11.59 21.84
CA SER A 380 9.38 10.77 21.41
C SER A 380 10.65 11.62 21.26
N ILE A 381 11.83 11.03 21.48
CA ILE A 381 13.11 11.73 21.25
C ILE A 381 13.21 12.23 19.79
N ARG A 382 12.68 11.47 18.83
CA ARG A 382 12.65 11.86 17.41
C ARG A 382 11.78 13.10 17.17
N THR A 383 10.57 13.12 17.71
CA THR A 383 9.64 14.25 17.57
C THR A 383 10.20 15.49 18.27
N LEU A 384 10.81 15.32 19.44
CA LEU A 384 11.43 16.40 20.18
C LEU A 384 12.66 16.96 19.44
N ALA A 385 13.48 16.12 18.82
CA ALA A 385 14.60 16.53 17.97
C ALA A 385 14.16 17.38 16.77
N LEU A 386 13.08 16.98 16.09
CA LEU A 386 12.51 17.75 14.99
C LEU A 386 11.95 19.10 15.47
N ARG A 387 11.20 19.12 16.59
CA ARG A 387 10.63 20.35 17.16
C ARG A 387 11.70 21.31 17.69
N ALA A 388 12.76 20.79 18.28
CA ALA A 388 13.87 21.58 18.81
C ALA A 388 14.93 21.95 17.75
N ARG A 389 14.86 21.38 16.53
CA ARG A 389 15.88 21.50 15.48
C ARG A 389 17.29 21.12 15.95
N LEU A 390 17.39 20.03 16.69
CA LEU A 390 18.64 19.47 17.23
C LEU A 390 18.77 18.00 16.86
N ASP A 391 19.99 17.48 16.78
CA ASP A 391 20.18 16.04 16.61
C ASP A 391 19.78 15.25 17.89
N PRO A 392 19.41 13.96 17.77
CA PRO A 392 18.91 13.19 18.91
C PRO A 392 19.88 13.04 20.08
N LYS A 393 21.21 13.06 19.84
CA LYS A 393 22.19 12.96 20.92
C LYS A 393 22.26 14.26 21.69
N THR A 394 22.23 15.40 21.00
CA THR A 394 22.19 16.72 21.63
C THR A 394 20.90 16.92 22.44
N VAL A 395 19.75 16.46 21.93
CA VAL A 395 18.49 16.45 22.70
C VAL A 395 18.60 15.62 23.97
N GLN A 396 19.18 14.41 23.90
CA GLN A 396 19.36 13.55 25.09
C GLN A 396 20.31 14.17 26.11
N SER A 397 21.40 14.81 25.66
CA SER A 397 22.32 15.53 26.54
C SER A 397 21.63 16.72 27.21
N ALA A 398 20.86 17.51 26.46
CA ALA A 398 20.11 18.66 26.98
C ALA A 398 19.03 18.24 27.98
N LEU A 399 18.28 17.16 27.70
CA LEU A 399 17.31 16.58 28.64
C LEU A 399 17.99 16.13 29.93
N THR A 400 19.16 15.49 29.85
CA THR A 400 19.91 15.05 31.04
C THR A 400 20.35 16.24 31.89
N ILE A 401 20.84 17.31 31.26
CA ILE A 401 21.21 18.54 31.96
C ILE A 401 19.98 19.17 32.64
N ALA A 402 18.85 19.28 31.93
CA ALA A 402 17.62 19.84 32.47
C ALA A 402 17.05 19.02 33.64
N ILE A 403 17.13 17.70 33.57
CA ILE A 403 16.69 16.81 34.65
C ILE A 403 17.59 16.94 35.87
N ASN A 404 18.91 16.90 35.69
CA ASN A 404 19.87 17.02 36.78
C ASN A 404 19.83 18.41 37.44
N ALA A 405 19.47 19.45 36.68
CA ALA A 405 19.24 20.79 37.20
C ALA A 405 17.90 20.96 37.91
N GLY A 406 17.07 19.90 37.99
CA GLY A 406 15.76 19.93 38.62
C GLY A 406 14.70 20.73 37.83
N LEU A 407 14.97 21.05 36.56
CA LEU A 407 14.05 21.82 35.70
C LEU A 407 12.96 20.93 35.10
N LEU A 408 13.29 19.67 34.84
CA LEU A 408 12.37 18.65 34.35
C LEU A 408 12.46 17.40 35.22
N GLU A 409 11.38 16.63 35.25
CA GLU A 409 11.40 15.28 35.79
C GLU A 409 10.70 14.31 34.83
N ILE A 410 11.14 13.05 34.85
CA ILE A 410 10.52 11.99 34.03
C ILE A 410 9.28 11.51 34.78
N ALA A 411 8.11 11.90 34.28
CA ALA A 411 6.84 11.46 34.83
C ALA A 411 6.54 9.98 34.51
N HIS A 412 6.93 9.52 33.31
CA HIS A 412 6.73 8.12 32.91
C HIS A 412 7.70 7.71 31.80
N THR A 413 8.09 6.42 31.80
CA THR A 413 8.88 5.82 30.71
C THR A 413 8.06 4.73 30.04
N PHE A 414 7.64 4.96 28.79
CA PHE A 414 6.83 4.01 28.04
C PHE A 414 7.68 2.81 27.61
N ARG A 415 7.19 1.58 27.87
CA ARG A 415 7.81 0.34 27.36
C ARG A 415 7.07 -0.12 26.10
N ARG A 416 7.82 -0.63 25.10
CA ARG A 416 7.34 -1.28 23.85
C ARG A 416 6.99 -0.39 22.64
N GLY A 417 7.76 0.68 22.39
CA GLY A 417 7.79 1.37 21.09
C GLY A 417 9.09 1.12 20.32
N ALA A 418 9.08 1.28 18.99
CA ALA A 418 10.29 1.23 18.15
C ALA A 418 11.29 2.37 18.44
N THR A 419 10.85 3.43 19.13
CA THR A 419 11.68 4.54 19.59
C THR A 419 11.46 4.81 21.09
N PRO A 420 12.49 5.28 21.84
CA PRO A 420 12.32 5.67 23.23
C PRO A 420 11.37 6.87 23.34
N SER A 421 10.24 6.68 24.03
CA SER A 421 9.28 7.73 24.36
C SER A 421 9.19 7.88 25.87
N ARG A 422 9.11 9.11 26.35
CA ARG A 422 8.96 9.45 27.78
C ARG A 422 7.92 10.54 27.92
N SER A 423 7.34 10.65 29.12
CA SER A 423 6.61 11.84 29.52
C SER A 423 7.39 12.62 30.55
N TYR A 424 7.35 13.95 30.42
CA TYR A 424 8.07 14.89 31.27
C TYR A 424 7.08 15.80 32.00
N ARG A 425 7.41 16.24 33.20
CA ARG A 425 6.71 17.33 33.89
C ARG A 425 7.73 18.31 34.46
N THR A 426 7.26 19.46 34.93
CA THR A 426 8.09 20.47 35.57
C THR A 426 8.79 19.87 36.79
N GLY A 427 10.11 20.02 36.89
CA GLY A 427 10.86 19.58 38.06
C GLY A 427 10.75 20.57 39.22
N ALA A 428 11.16 20.14 40.41
CA ALA A 428 11.02 20.92 41.65
C ALA A 428 11.67 22.32 41.57
N ALA A 429 12.81 22.46 40.90
CA ALA A 429 13.49 23.76 40.77
C ALA A 429 12.74 24.71 39.82
N ALA A 430 12.13 24.17 38.75
CA ALA A 430 11.28 24.96 37.87
C ALA A 430 9.94 25.32 38.53
N ALA A 431 9.36 24.41 39.30
CA ALA A 431 8.13 24.65 40.06
C ALA A 431 8.33 25.74 41.13
N ALA A 432 9.41 25.65 41.92
CA ALA A 432 9.74 26.68 42.91
C ALA A 432 10.01 28.06 42.27
N TYR A 433 10.67 28.10 41.11
CA TYR A 433 10.87 29.33 40.36
C TYR A 433 9.53 29.93 39.90
N LEU A 434 8.66 29.11 39.30
CA LEU A 434 7.34 29.52 38.85
C LEU A 434 6.45 30.04 39.99
N GLU A 435 6.51 29.41 41.17
CA GLU A 435 5.80 29.85 42.38
C GLU A 435 6.36 31.17 42.93
N GLN A 436 7.69 31.37 42.91
CA GLN A 436 8.33 32.61 43.37
C GLN A 436 8.11 33.80 42.43
N THR A 437 8.02 33.57 41.12
CA THR A 437 7.76 34.63 40.11
C THR A 437 6.26 34.87 39.85
N GLY A 438 5.39 34.29 40.68
CA GLY A 438 3.94 34.31 40.49
C GLY A 438 3.36 35.72 40.25
N GLN A 439 2.59 35.84 39.16
CA GLN A 439 1.70 36.96 38.75
C GLN A 439 2.25 38.17 37.99
N GLU A 440 3.57 38.38 37.82
CA GLU A 440 4.09 39.56 37.08
C GLU A 440 4.86 39.25 35.79
N THR A 441 4.57 38.14 35.10
CA THR A 441 5.07 37.99 33.72
C THR A 441 4.08 38.58 32.73
N SER A 442 4.08 39.92 32.63
CA SER A 442 3.49 40.61 31.49
C SER A 442 4.20 40.12 30.22
N PRO A 443 3.51 39.75 29.12
CA PRO A 443 4.11 39.09 27.94
C PRO A 443 5.09 39.96 27.13
N SER A 444 5.41 41.17 27.58
CA SER A 444 5.87 42.26 26.73
C SER A 444 7.37 42.56 26.74
N SER A 445 8.23 41.77 27.41
CA SER A 445 9.68 42.08 27.46
C SER A 445 10.65 41.04 26.89
N CYS A 446 10.17 39.94 26.30
CA CYS A 446 11.07 38.99 25.63
C CYS A 446 11.04 39.18 24.12
N SER A 447 11.86 40.11 23.60
CA SER A 447 12.07 40.31 22.17
C SER A 447 12.89 39.16 21.55
N THR A 448 12.19 38.05 21.28
CA THR A 448 12.54 36.88 20.41
C THR A 448 13.73 35.97 20.80
N PRO A 449 13.59 34.63 20.62
CA PRO A 449 14.11 34.05 19.38
C PRO A 449 13.29 32.87 18.78
N PRO A 450 13.16 32.75 17.45
CA PRO A 450 12.98 31.47 16.77
C PRO A 450 14.35 30.79 16.51
N PRO A 451 14.36 29.61 15.87
CA PRO A 451 14.58 28.32 16.54
C PRO A 451 15.97 28.18 17.18
N LEU A 452 16.01 27.72 18.43
CA LEU A 452 17.23 27.52 19.23
C LEU A 452 18.09 26.30 18.79
N GLY A 453 17.98 25.88 17.54
CA GLY A 453 18.68 24.72 16.99
C GLY A 453 19.04 24.96 15.53
N HIS A 454 20.29 24.67 15.17
CA HIS A 454 20.85 24.94 13.84
C HIS A 454 20.79 23.73 12.89
N CYS A 455 20.20 22.60 13.29
CA CYS A 455 20.11 21.46 12.40
C CYS A 455 19.12 21.73 11.26
N ASN A 456 19.57 21.52 10.02
CA ASN A 456 18.69 21.51 8.86
C ASN A 456 17.67 20.36 9.03
N PRO A 457 16.35 20.66 9.02
CA PRO A 457 15.29 19.67 9.29
C PRO A 457 15.18 18.59 8.21
N GLU A 458 15.53 18.89 6.94
CA GLU A 458 15.56 17.92 5.85
C GLU A 458 16.73 16.95 6.00
N ARG A 459 17.93 17.46 6.28
CA ARG A 459 19.11 16.62 6.56
C ARG A 459 18.93 15.76 7.82
N LEU A 460 18.25 16.29 8.85
CA LEU A 460 17.92 15.54 10.05
C LEU A 460 16.90 14.43 9.75
N HIS A 461 15.90 14.70 8.91
CA HIS A 461 14.97 13.68 8.40
C HIS A 461 15.68 12.59 7.61
N GLN A 462 16.55 12.96 6.67
CA GLN A 462 17.37 12.04 5.88
C GLN A 462 18.29 11.20 6.76
N ARG A 463 18.99 11.80 7.73
CA ARG A 463 19.88 11.05 8.64
C ARG A 463 19.13 10.04 9.51
N LEU A 464 17.97 10.40 10.04
CA LEU A 464 17.10 9.49 10.80
C LEU A 464 16.52 8.36 9.92
N HIS A 465 16.44 8.59 8.61
CA HIS A 465 16.08 7.60 7.61
C HIS A 465 17.27 6.67 7.30
N THR A 466 18.47 7.21 7.08
CA THR A 466 19.71 6.44 6.86
C THR A 466 20.11 5.59 8.07
N ASP A 467 19.93 6.10 9.29
CA ASP A 467 20.15 5.34 10.52
C ASP A 467 19.17 4.18 10.69
N ARG A 468 18.05 4.15 9.96
CA ARG A 468 17.14 3.00 9.87
C ARG A 468 17.61 1.99 8.81
N LEU A 469 18.24 2.48 7.74
CA LEU A 469 18.81 1.68 6.65
C LEU A 469 20.13 1.00 7.02
N ARG A 470 20.97 1.61 7.86
CA ARG A 470 22.21 0.99 8.37
C ARG A 470 21.98 -0.31 9.16
N TRP A 471 20.76 -0.55 9.63
CA TRP A 471 20.38 -1.79 10.32
C TRP A 471 20.13 -2.96 9.37
N THR A 472 19.88 -2.68 8.09
CA THR A 472 19.47 -3.68 7.11
C THR A 472 20.60 -4.09 6.17
N THR A 473 21.64 -3.27 5.98
CA THR A 473 22.53 -3.37 4.80
C THR A 473 23.97 -3.85 5.01
N THR A 474 24.44 -4.17 6.22
CA THR A 474 25.80 -4.72 6.38
C THR A 474 25.84 -6.22 6.03
N PRO A 475 26.62 -6.66 5.01
CA PRO A 475 26.66 -8.06 4.58
C PRO A 475 27.18 -8.99 5.69
N LEU A 476 26.54 -10.15 5.84
CA LEU A 476 27.00 -11.22 6.71
C LEU A 476 27.71 -12.29 5.88
N PRO A 477 28.85 -12.82 6.35
CA PRO A 477 29.46 -14.03 5.81
C PRO A 477 28.85 -15.29 6.47
N PRO A 478 28.56 -16.38 5.73
CA PRO A 478 28.41 -16.48 4.27
C PRO A 478 27.16 -15.73 3.78
N ALA A 479 27.00 -15.56 2.46
CA ALA A 479 25.95 -14.78 1.77
C ALA A 479 24.51 -15.28 2.03
N LEU A 480 24.06 -15.17 3.26
CA LEU A 480 22.73 -15.57 3.69
C LEU A 480 21.70 -14.54 3.25
N PRO A 481 20.56 -14.97 2.67
CA PRO A 481 19.48 -14.06 2.30
C PRO A 481 19.04 -13.21 3.49
N MET A 482 18.83 -11.90 3.27
CA MET A 482 18.52 -10.96 4.35
C MET A 482 17.31 -11.33 5.20
N HIS A 483 16.40 -12.14 4.68
CA HIS A 483 15.17 -12.51 5.39
C HIS A 483 15.27 -13.83 6.15
N CYS A 484 16.33 -14.61 5.94
CA CYS A 484 16.47 -15.90 6.60
C CYS A 484 16.72 -15.72 8.11
N PRO A 485 16.20 -16.63 8.96
CA PRO A 485 16.34 -16.54 10.41
C PRO A 485 17.80 -16.41 10.89
N GLU A 486 18.72 -17.13 10.26
CA GLU A 486 20.14 -17.18 10.56
C GLU A 486 20.80 -15.81 10.33
N ALA A 487 20.50 -15.16 9.20
CA ALA A 487 20.98 -13.81 8.90
C ALA A 487 20.47 -12.77 9.91
N LYS A 488 19.26 -12.95 10.45
CA LYS A 488 18.73 -12.05 11.50
C LYS A 488 19.45 -12.27 12.83
N VAL A 489 19.72 -13.53 13.19
CA VAL A 489 20.43 -13.90 14.42
C VAL A 489 21.89 -13.44 14.38
N LEU A 490 22.60 -13.64 13.26
CA LEU A 490 23.99 -13.21 13.07
C LEU A 490 24.17 -11.70 13.09
N ARG A 491 23.24 -10.92 12.50
CA ARG A 491 23.22 -9.45 12.60
C ARG A 491 22.95 -9.00 14.03
N SER A 492 22.01 -9.66 14.70
CA SER A 492 21.72 -9.39 16.11
C SER A 492 22.93 -9.67 17.01
N TYR A 493 23.69 -10.73 16.72
CA TYR A 493 24.92 -11.09 17.44
C TYR A 493 26.04 -10.07 17.20
N ARG A 494 26.35 -9.74 15.93
CA ARG A 494 27.36 -8.72 15.59
C ARG A 494 27.08 -7.38 16.27
N PHE A 495 25.82 -6.92 16.22
CA PHE A 495 25.42 -5.68 16.89
C PHE A 495 25.70 -5.72 18.40
N GLN A 496 25.32 -6.81 19.09
CA GLN A 496 25.54 -6.93 20.53
C GLN A 496 27.02 -6.98 20.89
N ARG A 497 27.84 -7.65 20.08
CA ARG A 497 29.29 -7.73 20.26
C ARG A 497 29.94 -6.37 20.07
N THR A 498 29.61 -5.65 18.99
CA THR A 498 30.11 -4.29 18.74
C THR A 498 29.64 -3.30 19.82
N TRP A 499 28.38 -3.39 20.24
CA TRP A 499 27.84 -2.56 21.32
C TRP A 499 28.53 -2.84 22.66
N TRP A 500 28.87 -4.09 22.97
CA TRP A 500 29.57 -4.44 24.20
C TRP A 500 31.04 -3.97 24.17
N ASN A 501 31.72 -4.18 23.05
CA ASN A 501 33.13 -3.82 22.85
C ASN A 501 33.37 -2.30 22.79
N THR A 502 32.37 -1.51 22.43
CA THR A 502 32.44 -0.04 22.44
C THR A 502 32.28 0.58 23.84
N ARG A 503 32.07 -0.23 24.89
CA ARG A 503 31.99 0.22 26.28
C ARG A 503 33.34 0.20 26.97
N THR A 504 33.56 1.18 27.83
CA THR A 504 34.75 1.23 28.70
C THR A 504 34.78 0.04 29.67
N PRO A 505 35.96 -0.40 30.12
CA PRO A 505 36.07 -1.48 31.11
C PRO A 505 35.25 -1.24 32.39
N ALA A 506 35.13 0.02 32.81
CA ALA A 506 34.32 0.43 33.97
C ALA A 506 32.81 0.24 33.74
N GLU A 507 32.31 0.60 32.56
CA GLU A 507 30.91 0.38 32.17
C GLU A 507 30.59 -1.11 32.04
N GLN A 508 31.46 -1.89 31.39
CA GLN A 508 31.30 -3.34 31.29
C GLN A 508 31.26 -4.00 32.67
N THR A 509 32.13 -3.57 33.58
CA THR A 509 32.15 -4.04 34.97
C THR A 509 30.87 -3.68 35.72
N THR A 510 30.36 -2.46 35.51
CA THR A 510 29.09 -1.99 36.11
C THR A 510 27.91 -2.83 35.61
N HIS A 511 27.85 -3.12 34.31
CA HIS A 511 26.83 -3.99 33.73
C HIS A 511 26.92 -5.44 34.25
N ARG A 512 28.13 -5.99 34.41
CA ARG A 512 28.34 -7.31 35.01
C ARG A 512 27.89 -7.35 36.48
N ARG A 513 28.20 -6.31 37.27
CA ARG A 513 27.75 -6.20 38.68
C ARG A 513 26.22 -6.10 38.76
N HIS A 514 25.60 -5.29 37.91
CA HIS A 514 24.14 -5.17 37.85
C HIS A 514 23.49 -6.52 37.56
N ARG A 515 23.99 -7.26 36.56
CA ARG A 515 23.50 -8.60 36.22
C ARG A 515 23.67 -9.59 37.37
N ARG A 516 24.84 -9.62 38.03
CA ARG A 516 25.06 -10.48 39.21
C ARG A 516 24.09 -10.15 40.35
N ARG A 517 23.77 -8.87 40.56
CA ARG A 517 22.77 -8.45 41.56
C ARG A 517 21.37 -8.95 41.21
N THR A 518 20.95 -8.86 39.95
CA THR A 518 19.65 -9.39 39.48
C THR A 518 19.57 -10.91 39.61
N LEU A 519 20.66 -11.64 39.39
CA LEU A 519 20.64 -13.11 39.52
C LEU A 519 20.50 -13.58 40.96
N ARG A 520 21.00 -12.80 41.93
CA ARG A 520 20.85 -13.09 43.36
C ARG A 520 19.42 -12.89 43.86
N THR A 521 18.54 -12.25 43.07
CA THR A 521 17.14 -12.02 43.45
C THR A 521 16.16 -12.99 42.79
N LEU A 522 16.64 -13.94 41.98
CA LEU A 522 15.80 -14.94 41.32
C LEU A 522 15.58 -16.14 42.23
N ASP A 523 14.38 -16.72 42.19
CA ASP A 523 14.10 -17.99 42.88
C ASP A 523 14.72 -19.20 42.15
N SER A 524 14.68 -20.38 42.75
CA SER A 524 15.29 -21.60 42.20
C SER A 524 14.72 -22.00 40.82
N ALA A 525 13.44 -21.77 40.57
CA ALA A 525 12.79 -22.12 39.30
C ALA A 525 13.13 -21.11 38.20
N GLU A 526 13.16 -19.82 38.53
CA GLU A 526 13.61 -18.73 37.67
C GLU A 526 15.10 -18.86 37.35
N LEU A 527 15.91 -19.30 38.31
CA LEU A 527 17.35 -19.48 38.14
C LEU A 527 17.68 -20.71 37.29
N LEU A 528 16.93 -21.82 37.43
CA LEU A 528 17.03 -22.98 36.53
C LEU A 528 16.63 -22.61 35.10
N SER A 529 15.50 -21.93 34.97
CA SER A 529 15.00 -21.35 33.72
C SER A 529 16.04 -20.44 33.04
N TRP A 530 16.64 -19.53 33.81
CA TRP A 530 17.70 -18.65 33.34
C TRP A 530 18.96 -19.42 32.91
N ARG A 531 19.35 -20.49 33.63
CA ARG A 531 20.46 -21.38 33.26
C ARG A 531 20.17 -22.11 31.94
N THR A 532 18.95 -22.63 31.75
CA THR A 532 18.54 -23.28 30.50
C THR A 532 18.58 -22.30 29.31
N TRP A 533 18.14 -21.07 29.51
CA TRP A 533 18.29 -20.04 28.48
C TRP A 533 19.75 -19.65 28.25
N LEU A 534 20.56 -19.58 29.30
CA LEU A 534 21.99 -19.27 29.18
C LEU A 534 22.71 -20.34 28.37
N ALA A 535 22.44 -21.63 28.63
CA ALA A 535 22.96 -22.75 27.85
C ALA A 535 22.56 -22.65 26.37
N ARG A 536 21.29 -22.32 26.08
CA ARG A 536 20.82 -22.08 24.72
C ARG A 536 21.49 -20.85 24.08
N ARG A 537 21.71 -19.77 24.83
CA ARG A 537 22.41 -18.57 24.35
C ARG A 537 23.88 -18.86 24.04
N GLU A 538 24.56 -19.67 24.84
CA GLU A 538 25.94 -20.08 24.59
C GLU A 538 26.05 -20.94 23.34
N GLN A 539 25.13 -21.87 23.13
CA GLN A 539 25.04 -22.65 21.89
C GLN A 539 24.84 -21.76 20.67
N ILE A 540 23.90 -20.79 20.73
CA ILE A 540 23.66 -19.86 19.61
C ILE A 540 24.84 -18.92 19.39
N THR A 541 25.51 -18.49 20.46
CA THR A 541 26.70 -17.63 20.37
C THR A 541 27.85 -18.36 19.68
N ARG A 542 28.09 -19.62 20.04
CA ARG A 542 29.12 -20.46 19.44
C ARG A 542 28.81 -20.76 17.97
N ALA A 543 27.56 -21.12 17.66
CA ALA A 543 27.11 -21.31 16.29
C ALA A 543 27.26 -20.02 15.45
N ALA A 544 26.98 -18.86 16.05
CA ALA A 544 27.16 -17.56 15.40
C ALA A 544 28.65 -17.22 15.18
N GLU A 545 29.52 -17.54 16.14
CA GLU A 545 30.96 -17.36 16.01
C GLU A 545 31.55 -18.26 14.93
N ASN A 546 31.17 -19.54 14.91
CA ASN A 546 31.57 -20.49 13.86
C ASN A 546 31.08 -20.03 12.48
N ALA A 547 29.83 -19.54 12.39
CA ALA A 547 29.26 -19.05 11.13
C ALA A 547 30.01 -17.80 10.62
N LEU A 548 30.34 -16.87 11.51
CA LEU A 548 31.12 -15.68 11.16
C LEU A 548 32.59 -15.97 10.87
N ALA A 549 33.14 -17.07 11.42
CA ALA A 549 34.48 -17.56 11.15
C ALA A 549 34.53 -18.53 9.96
N HIS A 550 33.42 -18.75 9.26
CA HIS A 550 33.31 -19.69 8.14
C HIS A 550 33.61 -21.16 8.49
N THR A 551 33.40 -21.55 9.75
CA THR A 551 33.62 -22.90 10.28
C THR A 551 32.34 -23.57 10.78
N ALA A 552 31.16 -22.95 10.54
CA ALA A 552 29.87 -23.50 10.96
C ALA A 552 29.54 -24.82 10.26
N ASN A 553 29.20 -25.83 11.06
CA ASN A 553 28.69 -27.11 10.57
C ASN A 553 27.15 -27.09 10.45
N PRO A 554 26.50 -28.13 9.88
CA PRO A 554 25.04 -28.17 9.73
C PRO A 554 24.24 -28.04 11.03
N ARG A 555 24.80 -28.49 12.17
CA ARG A 555 24.18 -28.30 13.48
C ARG A 555 24.22 -26.83 13.90
N ASP A 556 25.31 -26.11 13.64
CA ASP A 556 25.40 -24.67 13.90
C ASP A 556 24.33 -23.89 13.12
N TRP A 557 24.13 -24.23 11.85
CA TRP A 557 23.08 -23.63 11.03
C TRP A 557 21.67 -23.95 11.54
N THR A 558 21.44 -25.18 12.02
CA THR A 558 20.15 -25.57 12.64
C THR A 558 19.91 -24.79 13.94
N VAL A 559 20.96 -24.60 14.75
CA VAL A 559 20.91 -23.79 15.98
C VAL A 559 20.60 -22.33 15.65
N LEU A 560 21.19 -21.77 14.58
CA LEU A 560 20.91 -20.41 14.12
C LEU A 560 19.52 -20.26 13.50
N ALA A 561 19.02 -21.27 12.77
CA ALA A 561 17.71 -21.29 12.13
C ALA A 561 16.58 -21.26 13.16
N THR A 562 16.78 -22.00 14.26
CA THR A 562 15.82 -22.16 15.36
C THR A 562 16.05 -21.17 16.50
N ALA A 563 17.04 -20.28 16.36
CA ALA A 563 17.32 -19.24 17.34
C ALA A 563 16.29 -18.09 17.25
N PRO A 564 15.99 -17.43 18.39
CA PRO A 564 15.16 -16.23 18.36
C PRO A 564 15.82 -15.16 17.50
N ALA A 565 15.06 -14.53 16.58
CA ALA A 565 15.54 -13.52 15.64
C ALA A 565 16.28 -12.32 16.27
N THR A 566 16.22 -12.16 17.61
CA THR A 566 17.04 -11.22 18.37
C THR A 566 17.54 -11.88 19.66
N LEU A 567 18.87 -11.94 19.85
CA LEU A 567 19.52 -12.56 21.02
C LEU A 567 19.23 -11.84 22.35
N HIS A 568 18.72 -10.60 22.30
CA HIS A 568 18.48 -9.74 23.46
C HIS A 568 17.26 -10.20 24.30
N ARG A 569 16.36 -11.02 23.76
CA ARG A 569 15.06 -11.30 24.40
C ARG A 569 15.10 -12.24 25.62
N GLY A 570 16.28 -12.71 25.99
CA GLY A 570 16.47 -13.78 26.95
C GLY A 570 15.93 -13.64 28.36
N MET A 571 15.74 -12.43 28.86
CA MET A 571 15.11 -12.22 30.18
C MET A 571 13.66 -11.72 30.07
N GLN A 572 13.18 -11.40 28.86
CA GLN A 572 11.84 -10.80 28.67
C GLN A 572 10.73 -11.85 28.55
N HIS A 573 11.08 -13.13 28.40
CA HIS A 573 10.13 -14.24 28.22
C HIS A 573 10.01 -15.18 29.43
N PHE A 574 10.68 -14.88 30.55
CA PHE A 574 10.61 -15.68 31.78
C PHE A 574 9.48 -15.26 32.72
N ARG A 575 8.24 -15.26 32.22
CA ARG A 575 7.07 -15.33 33.11
C ARG A 575 6.20 -16.48 32.62
N CYS A 576 6.07 -17.52 33.45
CA CYS A 576 5.18 -18.69 33.32
C CYS A 576 3.85 -18.32 32.63
N GLY A 577 3.27 -19.08 31.70
CA GLY A 577 3.16 -20.54 31.67
C GLY A 577 1.78 -20.92 32.21
N THR A 578 0.80 -21.15 31.33
CA THR A 578 -0.33 -22.04 31.62
C THR A 578 -0.34 -23.14 30.56
N HIS A 579 -0.23 -24.37 31.06
CA HIS A 579 -0.05 -25.64 30.37
C HIS A 579 -1.04 -25.94 29.24
N GLN A 580 -0.52 -26.54 28.16
CA GLN A 580 -0.99 -27.85 27.65
C GLN A 580 0.09 -28.43 26.73
N SER A 581 0.67 -29.56 27.16
CA SER A 581 1.66 -30.35 26.41
C SER A 581 1.01 -31.11 25.25
N PRO A 582 1.70 -31.35 24.12
CA PRO A 582 1.31 -32.39 23.17
C PRO A 582 1.97 -33.73 23.55
N GLU A 583 1.21 -34.81 23.58
CA GLU A 583 1.73 -36.18 23.61
C GLU A 583 2.36 -36.57 22.25
N PRO A 584 3.39 -37.44 22.24
CA PRO A 584 4.02 -37.96 21.03
C PRO A 584 3.50 -39.37 20.68
N SER A 585 3.24 -39.64 19.40
CA SER A 585 3.16 -41.00 18.85
C SER A 585 4.42 -41.34 18.06
N THR A 586 5.06 -42.42 18.49
CA THR A 586 6.30 -43.06 18.01
C THR A 586 6.09 -43.83 16.67
N PRO A 587 7.16 -44.26 15.95
CA PRO A 587 7.92 -45.45 16.34
C PRO A 587 9.46 -45.32 16.31
N THR A 588 10.04 -45.69 17.44
CA THR A 588 11.18 -46.59 17.71
C THR A 588 12.29 -46.75 16.67
N VAL A 589 13.52 -46.35 17.06
CA VAL A 589 14.70 -47.23 17.01
C VAL A 589 15.46 -47.07 18.34
N VAL A 590 15.68 -48.21 19.00
CA VAL A 590 16.44 -48.39 20.24
C VAL A 590 17.93 -48.45 19.91
N VAL A 591 18.76 -47.67 20.60
CA VAL A 591 20.13 -48.07 20.98
C VAL A 591 20.39 -47.58 22.42
N THR A 592 20.94 -48.49 23.20
CA THR A 592 21.11 -48.53 24.65
C THR A 592 22.17 -47.58 25.22
N ALA A 593 22.03 -47.32 26.53
CA ALA A 593 22.87 -46.46 27.37
C ALA A 593 24.30 -47.02 27.62
N SER A 594 25.24 -46.12 27.89
CA SER A 594 26.29 -46.35 28.90
C SER A 594 26.65 -45.04 29.61
N GLU A 595 26.70 -45.11 30.94
CA GLU A 595 27.00 -44.06 31.91
C GLU A 595 28.47 -43.58 31.84
N CYS A 596 28.70 -42.32 32.23
CA CYS A 596 29.87 -41.91 33.01
C CYS A 596 29.60 -40.56 33.69
N ASP A 597 29.42 -40.63 35.02
CA ASP A 597 29.50 -39.52 35.98
C ASP A 597 30.92 -38.94 36.05
N ILE A 598 31.08 -37.61 36.04
CA ILE A 598 32.07 -36.86 36.87
C ILE A 598 31.55 -35.42 37.11
N ALA A 599 31.49 -35.00 38.39
CA ALA A 599 31.27 -33.62 38.85
C ALA A 599 32.63 -32.88 39.13
N PRO A 600 32.65 -31.64 39.65
CA PRO A 600 32.81 -30.39 38.92
C PRO A 600 34.14 -29.65 39.24
N GLN A 601 34.95 -29.19 38.27
CA GLN A 601 36.03 -28.21 38.53
C GLN A 601 36.30 -27.23 37.37
N THR A 602 36.30 -25.93 37.75
CA THR A 602 37.03 -24.74 37.24
C THR A 602 37.64 -24.72 35.83
N ILE A 603 37.27 -23.71 35.03
CA ILE A 603 38.17 -23.11 34.02
C ILE A 603 38.06 -21.58 34.11
N ASP A 604 39.04 -20.98 34.79
CA ASP A 604 39.58 -19.65 34.47
C ASP A 604 40.66 -19.82 33.38
N GLY A 605 40.82 -18.81 32.53
CA GLY A 605 42.01 -18.63 31.67
C GLY A 605 41.76 -18.74 30.16
N PHE A 606 41.74 -17.63 29.43
CA PHE A 606 42.84 -17.04 28.63
C PHE A 606 42.56 -17.30 27.13
N GLY A 607 42.85 -16.45 26.15
CA GLY A 607 43.59 -15.20 26.10
C GLY A 607 43.39 -14.55 24.72
N ILE A 608 43.72 -13.27 24.65
CA ILE A 608 43.79 -12.42 23.45
C ILE A 608 45.14 -12.70 22.77
N PRO A 609 45.26 -12.70 21.42
CA PRO A 609 46.54 -12.44 20.77
C PRO A 609 46.68 -10.95 20.44
N GLU A 610 47.65 -10.30 21.07
CA GLU A 610 48.30 -9.07 20.58
C GLU A 610 49.37 -9.44 19.54
N MET A 611 49.49 -8.65 18.48
CA MET A 611 50.76 -8.42 17.77
C MET A 611 50.84 -6.94 17.33
N HIS A 612 51.89 -6.27 17.80
CA HIS A 612 52.45 -4.97 17.39
C HIS A 612 53.88 -5.25 16.81
N PRO A 613 54.71 -4.26 16.42
CA PRO A 613 54.67 -3.28 15.31
C PRO A 613 55.98 -3.33 14.44
N ASN A 614 56.08 -2.61 13.29
CA ASN A 614 57.26 -1.78 12.90
C ASN A 614 57.36 -1.37 11.41
N TRP A 615 58.10 -0.27 11.24
CA TRP A 615 58.37 0.58 10.08
C TRP A 615 59.27 -0.03 8.98
N GLY A 616 59.23 0.57 7.77
CA GLY A 616 60.24 0.39 6.72
C GLY A 616 59.98 1.26 5.48
N THR A 617 60.98 2.06 5.11
CA THR A 617 61.03 3.14 4.10
C THR A 617 61.49 2.72 2.69
N SER A 618 61.37 3.65 1.72
CA SER A 618 62.07 3.76 0.40
C SER A 618 61.69 2.73 -0.67
N SER A 619 61.62 2.96 -1.98
CA SER A 619 62.17 3.93 -2.98
C SER A 619 61.30 3.77 -4.26
N GLY A 620 60.97 4.75 -5.11
CA GLY A 620 61.81 5.71 -5.83
C GLY A 620 61.89 5.33 -7.33
N CYS A 621 61.44 6.23 -8.23
CA CYS A 621 61.79 6.47 -9.67
C CYS A 621 60.58 7.15 -10.38
N HIS A 622 60.53 8.48 -10.56
CA HIS A 622 61.09 9.34 -11.66
C HIS A 622 60.51 9.04 -13.05
N GLY A 623 60.10 9.99 -13.91
CA GLY A 623 60.23 11.47 -13.95
C GLY A 623 58.96 12.15 -14.52
N GLU A 624 58.67 13.44 -14.25
CA GLU A 624 59.23 14.67 -14.87
C GLU A 624 59.04 14.70 -16.40
N ALA A 625 58.62 15.76 -17.09
CA ALA A 625 58.25 17.16 -16.83
C ALA A 625 57.39 17.61 -18.06
N GLY A 626 56.42 18.52 -18.00
CA GLY A 626 56.63 19.97 -17.95
C GLY A 626 55.81 20.67 -19.08
N PRO A 627 55.52 21.98 -18.98
CA PRO A 627 54.31 22.63 -19.51
C PRO A 627 54.56 23.70 -20.59
N VAL A 628 53.55 24.13 -21.37
CA VAL A 628 53.59 25.41 -22.12
C VAL A 628 52.20 26.07 -22.23
N ILE A 629 52.21 27.40 -22.09
CA ILE A 629 51.15 28.41 -22.05
C ILE A 629 51.13 29.20 -23.38
N TRP A 630 49.97 29.67 -23.89
CA TRP A 630 49.65 31.09 -24.21
C TRP A 630 48.55 31.37 -25.28
N LYS A 631 47.77 32.44 -24.98
CA LYS A 631 47.01 33.45 -25.78
C LYS A 631 45.83 32.99 -26.65
N ASP A 632 44.59 33.47 -26.51
CA ASP A 632 43.97 34.82 -26.34
C ASP A 632 43.64 35.54 -27.68
N GLN A 633 42.48 36.23 -27.68
CA GLN A 633 41.97 37.27 -28.62
C GLN A 633 41.15 36.80 -29.87
N ARG A 634 40.01 37.39 -30.28
CA ARG A 634 39.27 38.63 -29.92
C ARG A 634 37.79 38.59 -30.42
N ARG A 635 36.95 39.36 -29.72
CA ARG A 635 35.58 39.88 -30.00
C ARG A 635 35.35 40.57 -31.38
N SER A 636 34.12 40.57 -31.91
CA SER A 636 33.15 41.71 -31.89
C SER A 636 31.76 41.44 -32.57
N PRO A 637 30.64 42.12 -32.18
CA PRO A 637 29.24 42.02 -32.69
C PRO A 637 28.73 43.38 -33.32
N PRO A 638 27.41 43.78 -33.35
CA PRO A 638 26.11 43.19 -33.79
C PRO A 638 25.36 44.08 -34.86
N GLY A 639 24.14 43.69 -35.30
CA GLY A 639 23.21 44.59 -36.02
C GLY A 639 21.78 44.02 -36.27
N ASN A 640 20.75 44.85 -36.02
CA ASN A 640 19.29 44.74 -36.27
C ASN A 640 18.85 46.15 -36.83
N PRO A 641 17.62 46.49 -37.32
CA PRO A 641 16.35 45.77 -37.55
C PRO A 641 15.54 46.12 -38.85
N ASP A 642 14.36 45.49 -38.98
CA ASP A 642 13.06 45.89 -39.61
C ASP A 642 12.89 46.23 -41.11
N GLN A 643 11.91 45.59 -41.77
CA GLN A 643 10.71 46.21 -42.40
C GLN A 643 9.76 45.19 -43.11
N HIS A 644 8.45 45.36 -42.90
CA HIS A 644 7.26 44.80 -43.57
C HIS A 644 6.66 45.86 -44.55
N PRO A 645 5.50 45.71 -45.26
CA PRO A 645 4.67 44.60 -45.83
C PRO A 645 4.30 44.92 -47.34
N PRO A 646 3.11 44.65 -47.97
CA PRO A 646 1.93 43.77 -47.74
C PRO A 646 1.41 42.93 -48.96
N GLY A 647 0.37 42.09 -48.78
CA GLY A 647 -0.49 41.46 -49.82
C GLY A 647 -1.55 42.43 -50.40
N PRO A 648 -2.73 42.04 -50.99
CA PRO A 648 -3.40 40.72 -51.05
C PRO A 648 -4.15 40.36 -52.40
N SER A 649 -4.84 39.20 -52.41
CA SER A 649 -6.26 39.00 -52.84
C SER A 649 -6.64 38.07 -54.02
N LEU A 650 -7.58 37.16 -53.69
CA LEU A 650 -8.79 36.70 -54.41
C LEU A 650 -8.69 35.87 -55.71
N THR A 651 -9.22 34.63 -55.70
CA THR A 651 -10.57 34.27 -56.23
C THR A 651 -10.82 32.75 -56.25
N ARG A 652 -12.09 32.36 -56.18
CA ARG A 652 -12.69 31.01 -56.26
C ARG A 652 -13.97 31.16 -57.15
N PRO A 653 -14.80 30.12 -57.41
CA PRO A 653 -14.74 29.04 -58.42
C PRO A 653 -15.94 29.03 -59.42
N THR A 654 -15.93 28.15 -60.44
CA THR A 654 -17.12 27.69 -61.21
C THR A 654 -16.83 26.29 -61.80
N LYS A 655 -17.60 25.20 -61.54
CA LYS A 655 -18.95 24.74 -61.97
C LYS A 655 -18.96 23.74 -63.16
N SER A 656 -19.60 22.59 -62.87
CA SER A 656 -20.49 21.73 -63.69
C SER A 656 -20.00 20.90 -64.88
N GLY A 657 -20.41 19.61 -64.88
CA GLY A 657 -20.58 18.78 -66.08
C GLY A 657 -21.18 17.40 -65.74
N ARG A 658 -22.42 17.14 -66.19
CA ARG A 658 -23.19 15.88 -66.17
C ARG A 658 -23.29 15.44 -67.64
N LEU A 659 -22.97 14.22 -68.09
CA LEU A 659 -23.83 13.03 -68.26
C LEU A 659 -23.15 12.15 -69.33
N THR A 660 -23.25 10.82 -69.24
CA THR A 660 -23.76 9.90 -70.30
C THR A 660 -23.43 8.43 -69.96
N ALA A 661 -24.31 7.52 -70.39
CA ALA A 661 -24.34 6.11 -70.00
C ALA A 661 -24.15 5.17 -71.21
N GLY A 662 -23.51 4.01 -70.94
CA GLY A 662 -23.62 2.73 -71.65
C GLY A 662 -22.39 2.32 -72.50
N PRO A 663 -22.16 1.00 -72.81
CA PRO A 663 -22.75 -0.22 -72.28
C PRO A 663 -21.71 -1.23 -71.71
N ALA A 664 -22.22 -2.31 -71.10
CA ALA A 664 -21.47 -3.36 -70.43
C ALA A 664 -20.49 -4.14 -71.33
N THR A 665 -19.30 -4.42 -70.81
CA THR A 665 -18.46 -5.55 -71.20
C THR A 665 -17.79 -6.16 -69.97
N THR A 666 -17.92 -7.47 -69.87
CA THR A 666 -17.36 -8.38 -68.87
C THR A 666 -15.85 -8.20 -68.71
N GLY A 667 -15.42 -7.83 -67.50
CA GLY A 667 -14.02 -7.74 -67.13
C GLY A 667 -13.84 -8.09 -65.65
N THR A 668 -13.26 -9.27 -65.42
CA THR A 668 -12.63 -9.80 -64.21
C THR A 668 -12.55 -8.82 -63.03
N LEU A 669 -13.42 -9.01 -62.03
CA LEU A 669 -13.30 -8.33 -60.74
C LEU A 669 -11.97 -8.73 -60.09
N SER A 670 -11.04 -7.78 -60.07
CA SER A 670 -9.91 -7.79 -59.16
C SER A 670 -10.43 -8.00 -57.75
N ARG A 671 -9.94 -9.06 -57.11
CA ARG A 671 -10.23 -9.44 -55.71
C ARG A 671 -9.82 -8.35 -54.70
N SER A 672 -9.20 -7.24 -55.15
CA SER A 672 -8.70 -6.15 -54.31
C SER A 672 -9.68 -5.00 -54.06
N GLN A 673 -10.80 -4.87 -54.79
CA GLN A 673 -11.74 -3.75 -54.61
C GLN A 673 -12.99 -4.10 -53.78
N THR A 674 -13.38 -5.38 -53.74
CA THR A 674 -14.50 -5.83 -52.91
C THR A 674 -14.14 -5.97 -51.43
N GLU A 675 -12.87 -6.22 -51.08
CA GLU A 675 -12.43 -6.25 -49.67
C GLU A 675 -12.41 -4.84 -49.04
N THR A 676 -11.98 -3.82 -49.78
CA THR A 676 -12.01 -2.43 -49.30
C THR A 676 -13.43 -1.92 -49.09
N SER A 677 -14.40 -2.35 -49.91
CA SER A 677 -15.79 -1.88 -49.81
C SER A 677 -16.63 -2.65 -48.77
N LEU A 678 -16.22 -3.85 -48.37
CA LEU A 678 -16.83 -4.59 -47.25
C LEU A 678 -16.34 -4.10 -45.88
N MET A 679 -15.10 -3.60 -45.79
CA MET A 679 -14.57 -2.96 -44.58
C MET A 679 -15.18 -1.58 -44.27
N THR A 680 -15.77 -0.90 -45.26
CA THR A 680 -16.44 0.39 -45.02
C THR A 680 -17.86 0.22 -44.43
N VAL A 681 -18.46 -0.97 -44.54
CA VAL A 681 -19.83 -1.25 -44.04
C VAL A 681 -19.80 -1.98 -42.69
N LEU A 682 -18.66 -2.57 -42.33
CA LEU A 682 -18.38 -3.18 -41.03
C LEU A 682 -17.06 -2.57 -40.55
N GLY A 683 -17.11 -1.56 -39.66
CA GLY A 683 -15.91 -0.83 -39.19
C GLY A 683 -14.74 -1.75 -38.80
N ASP A 684 -13.51 -1.25 -38.94
CA ASP A 684 -12.29 -2.03 -38.68
C ASP A 684 -12.28 -2.56 -37.24
N ARG A 685 -12.64 -3.83 -37.07
CA ARG A 685 -12.77 -4.50 -35.76
C ARG A 685 -11.48 -4.42 -34.94
N ARG A 686 -10.33 -4.19 -35.58
CA ARG A 686 -9.04 -4.04 -34.91
C ARG A 686 -8.98 -2.81 -33.99
N LEU A 687 -9.84 -1.82 -34.19
CA LEU A 687 -10.00 -0.69 -33.25
C LEU A 687 -10.61 -1.10 -31.91
N LEU A 688 -11.32 -2.23 -31.88
CA LEU A 688 -12.17 -2.65 -30.76
C LEU A 688 -11.58 -3.80 -29.95
N THR A 689 -10.42 -4.33 -30.36
CA THR A 689 -9.82 -5.52 -29.75
C THR A 689 -8.38 -5.27 -29.33
N PRO A 690 -7.94 -5.85 -28.20
CA PRO A 690 -6.53 -5.85 -27.83
C PRO A 690 -5.67 -6.53 -28.89
N ALA A 691 -4.44 -6.08 -29.01
CA ALA A 691 -3.52 -6.64 -29.97
C ALA A 691 -2.98 -8.02 -29.57
N PRO A 692 -2.96 -8.98 -30.52
CA PRO A 692 -2.24 -10.22 -30.37
C PRO A 692 -0.74 -10.01 -30.63
N LEU A 693 0.04 -11.07 -30.42
CA LEU A 693 1.43 -11.11 -30.82
C LEU A 693 1.58 -10.85 -32.34
N ARG A 694 2.40 -9.88 -32.73
CA ARG A 694 2.63 -9.50 -34.13
C ARG A 694 4.11 -9.26 -34.39
N SER A 695 4.64 -9.82 -35.47
CA SER A 695 6.03 -9.65 -35.88
C SER A 695 6.14 -9.00 -37.25
N THR A 696 7.16 -8.17 -37.42
CA THR A 696 7.56 -7.63 -38.72
C THR A 696 9.08 -7.52 -38.81
N ARG A 697 9.59 -7.05 -39.94
CA ARG A 697 11.01 -6.84 -40.20
C ARG A 697 11.29 -5.36 -40.37
N VAL A 698 12.47 -4.95 -39.90
CA VAL A 698 13.09 -3.65 -40.19
C VAL A 698 14.51 -3.96 -40.63
N GLY A 699 14.73 -4.08 -41.93
CA GLY A 699 16.00 -4.57 -42.49
C GLY A 699 16.41 -5.93 -41.91
N ASP A 700 17.53 -5.95 -41.18
CA ASP A 700 18.05 -7.16 -40.50
C ASP A 700 17.41 -7.48 -39.16
N LEU A 701 16.60 -6.58 -38.63
CA LEU A 701 15.99 -6.72 -37.32
C LEU A 701 14.64 -7.44 -37.44
N THR A 702 14.41 -8.39 -36.55
CA THR A 702 13.07 -8.91 -36.29
C THR A 702 12.49 -8.12 -35.13
N VAL A 703 11.32 -7.51 -35.34
CA VAL A 703 10.63 -6.73 -34.32
C VAL A 703 9.27 -7.34 -34.04
N THR A 704 8.99 -7.61 -32.77
CA THR A 704 7.80 -8.35 -32.35
C THR A 704 7.12 -7.67 -31.18
N TYR A 705 5.85 -7.30 -31.34
CA TYR A 705 5.01 -6.88 -30.23
C TYR A 705 4.71 -8.08 -29.33
N ILE A 706 5.01 -7.92 -28.04
CA ILE A 706 4.77 -8.91 -27.00
C ILE A 706 3.63 -8.38 -26.10
N PRO A 707 2.40 -8.89 -26.25
CA PRO A 707 1.29 -8.47 -25.41
C PRO A 707 1.52 -8.90 -23.96
N ASP A 708 1.21 -8.02 -23.02
CA ASP A 708 1.08 -8.35 -21.60
C ASP A 708 -0.38 -8.36 -21.14
N GLY A 709 -1.21 -7.49 -21.72
CA GLY A 709 -2.64 -7.41 -21.48
C GLY A 709 -3.27 -6.20 -22.17
N HIS A 710 -4.29 -5.60 -21.53
CA HIS A 710 -5.01 -4.44 -22.05
C HIS A 710 -5.82 -3.73 -20.97
N THR A 711 -6.24 -2.50 -21.27
CA THR A 711 -7.18 -1.72 -20.47
C THR A 711 -8.37 -1.29 -21.33
N PRO A 712 -9.61 -1.61 -20.94
CA PRO A 712 -10.79 -0.92 -21.44
C PRO A 712 -10.92 0.43 -20.71
N LEU A 713 -10.53 1.51 -21.38
CA LEU A 713 -10.50 2.87 -20.84
C LEU A 713 -11.87 3.54 -20.98
N ASP A 714 -12.28 4.26 -19.93
CA ASP A 714 -13.32 5.30 -20.00
C ASP A 714 -12.78 6.45 -20.84
N ALA A 715 -13.20 6.50 -22.10
CA ALA A 715 -12.66 7.37 -23.12
C ALA A 715 -12.74 8.86 -22.75
N ARG A 716 -13.79 9.27 -22.01
CA ARG A 716 -13.96 10.65 -21.55
C ARG A 716 -13.11 10.99 -20.35
N LYS A 717 -12.82 10.03 -19.48
CA LYS A 717 -11.87 10.28 -18.39
C LYS A 717 -10.44 10.28 -18.91
N TRP A 718 -10.14 9.40 -19.87
CA TRP A 718 -8.82 9.29 -20.46
C TRP A 718 -8.44 10.51 -21.29
N PHE A 719 -9.39 11.02 -22.08
CA PHE A 719 -9.27 12.27 -22.84
C PHE A 719 -10.26 13.31 -22.29
N PRO A 720 -9.96 13.97 -21.16
CA PRO A 720 -10.93 14.80 -20.42
C PRO A 720 -11.43 16.04 -21.18
N ASP A 721 -10.70 16.48 -22.20
CA ASP A 721 -11.09 17.61 -23.05
C ASP A 721 -12.02 17.20 -24.21
N SER A 722 -12.29 15.90 -24.37
CA SER A 722 -13.23 15.38 -25.38
C SER A 722 -14.69 15.55 -24.93
N THR A 723 -15.59 15.73 -25.90
CA THR A 723 -17.03 15.89 -25.64
C THR A 723 -17.82 14.63 -25.99
N GLU A 724 -19.06 14.53 -25.53
CA GLU A 724 -19.97 13.46 -25.96
C GLU A 724 -20.20 13.47 -27.48
N GLY A 725 -20.32 14.66 -28.09
CA GLY A 725 -20.41 14.80 -29.54
C GLY A 725 -19.18 14.25 -30.26
N PHE A 726 -17.97 14.51 -29.73
CA PHE A 726 -16.74 13.95 -30.29
C PHE A 726 -16.75 12.42 -30.31
N TRP A 727 -17.18 11.77 -29.23
CA TRP A 727 -17.24 10.30 -29.17
C TRP A 727 -18.40 9.70 -29.98
N ASN A 728 -19.48 10.46 -30.20
CA ASN A 728 -20.52 10.06 -31.14
C ASN A 728 -19.99 10.05 -32.57
N ASP A 729 -19.16 11.03 -32.94
CA ASP A 729 -18.52 11.11 -34.26
C ASP A 729 -17.38 10.08 -34.43
N ASN A 730 -16.85 9.56 -33.33
CA ASN A 730 -15.73 8.60 -33.29
C ASN A 730 -16.12 7.28 -32.60
N SER A 731 -17.38 6.87 -32.72
CA SER A 731 -17.91 5.68 -32.02
C SER A 731 -17.23 4.37 -32.41
N ASP A 732 -16.61 4.34 -33.60
CA ASP A 732 -15.87 3.18 -34.12
C ASP A 732 -14.63 2.82 -33.29
N TYR A 733 -14.18 3.71 -32.39
CA TYR A 733 -13.08 3.47 -31.45
C TYR A 733 -13.55 2.86 -30.12
N LEU A 734 -14.86 2.72 -29.90
CA LEU A 734 -15.42 2.33 -28.60
C LEU A 734 -15.96 0.90 -28.61
N ALA A 735 -15.29 0.01 -27.89
CA ALA A 735 -15.74 -1.35 -27.62
C ALA A 735 -16.59 -1.36 -26.34
N ASP A 736 -17.88 -1.65 -26.47
CA ASP A 736 -18.84 -1.61 -25.35
C ASP A 736 -18.79 -0.29 -24.55
N GLY A 737 -18.57 0.83 -25.26
CA GLY A 737 -18.45 2.18 -24.70
C GLY A 737 -17.09 2.53 -24.11
N SER A 738 -16.09 1.64 -24.21
CA SER A 738 -14.72 1.85 -23.71
C SER A 738 -13.71 1.93 -24.86
N LEU A 739 -12.69 2.79 -24.73
CA LEU A 739 -11.55 2.82 -25.64
C LEU A 739 -10.58 1.68 -25.28
N THR A 740 -10.25 0.81 -26.24
CA THR A 740 -9.33 -0.30 -25.97
C THR A 740 -7.88 0.15 -26.08
N ALA A 741 -7.11 0.04 -25.00
CA ALA A 741 -5.67 0.24 -25.01
C ALA A 741 -4.93 -1.07 -24.73
N SER A 742 -4.04 -1.49 -25.63
CA SER A 742 -3.20 -2.67 -25.39
C SER A 742 -2.09 -2.35 -24.39
N VAL A 743 -1.51 -3.35 -23.74
CA VAL A 743 -0.35 -3.18 -22.82
C VAL A 743 0.65 -4.27 -23.13
N GLY A 744 1.93 -3.93 -23.26
CA GLY A 744 2.98 -4.87 -23.65
C GLY A 744 4.32 -4.19 -23.89
N GLY A 745 5.19 -4.84 -24.65
CA GLY A 745 6.48 -4.31 -25.06
C GLY A 745 6.87 -4.72 -26.47
N LEU A 746 7.96 -4.14 -27.00
CA LEU A 746 8.49 -4.47 -28.32
C LEU A 746 9.82 -5.21 -28.19
N LEU A 747 9.84 -6.48 -28.57
CA LEU A 747 11.07 -7.27 -28.67
C LEU A 747 11.76 -6.96 -30.00
N ILE A 748 13.06 -6.64 -29.95
CA ILE A 748 13.92 -6.37 -31.10
C ILE A 748 15.07 -7.37 -31.07
N GLN A 749 15.17 -8.19 -32.10
CA GLN A 749 16.20 -9.23 -32.21
C GLN A 749 17.13 -8.94 -33.38
N HIS A 750 18.43 -9.07 -33.11
CA HIS A 750 19.48 -8.92 -34.10
C HIS A 750 20.56 -9.98 -33.84
N ASN A 751 20.69 -10.95 -34.77
CA ASN A 751 21.55 -12.11 -34.60
C ASN A 751 21.25 -12.86 -33.28
N ASP A 752 22.24 -12.98 -32.40
CA ASP A 752 22.19 -13.63 -31.09
C ASP A 752 21.83 -12.69 -29.94
N ARG A 753 21.47 -11.43 -30.23
CA ARG A 753 21.15 -10.39 -29.25
C ARG A 753 19.69 -9.99 -29.28
N ALA A 754 19.17 -9.60 -28.12
CA ALA A 754 17.80 -9.15 -27.96
C ALA A 754 17.70 -7.93 -27.03
N MET A 755 16.94 -6.94 -27.48
CA MET A 755 16.48 -5.82 -26.67
C MET A 755 14.96 -5.87 -26.52
N LEU A 756 14.46 -5.53 -25.35
CA LEU A 756 13.03 -5.37 -25.09
C LEU A 756 12.72 -3.90 -24.76
N VAL A 757 11.84 -3.27 -25.52
CA VAL A 757 11.33 -1.93 -25.21
C VAL A 757 10.07 -2.06 -24.37
N ASP A 758 10.14 -1.54 -23.14
CA ASP A 758 9.15 -1.69 -22.06
C ASP A 758 8.84 -3.14 -21.64
N ALA A 759 8.48 -3.33 -20.37
CA ALA A 759 8.37 -4.63 -19.70
C ALA A 759 6.96 -4.99 -19.23
N GLY A 760 5.93 -4.35 -19.83
CA GLY A 760 4.52 -4.58 -19.54
C GLY A 760 4.11 -4.23 -18.11
N PHE A 761 2.88 -4.58 -17.73
CA PHE A 761 2.34 -4.32 -16.40
C PHE A 761 2.61 -5.47 -15.42
N GLY A 762 2.71 -6.69 -15.92
CA GLY A 762 2.82 -7.90 -15.11
C GLY A 762 1.55 -8.20 -14.31
N GLN A 763 1.70 -8.90 -13.20
CA GLN A 763 0.66 -9.23 -12.24
C GLN A 763 1.02 -8.68 -10.84
N PRO A 764 0.92 -7.35 -10.63
CA PRO A 764 1.27 -6.78 -9.34
C PRO A 764 0.42 -7.41 -8.25
N PHE A 765 1.08 -7.92 -7.21
CA PHE A 765 0.45 -8.62 -6.09
C PHE A 765 -0.32 -9.90 -6.47
N GLY A 766 -0.03 -10.48 -7.65
CA GLY A 766 -0.69 -11.69 -8.17
C GLY A 766 -2.11 -11.44 -8.69
N LEU A 767 -2.48 -10.19 -8.93
CA LEU A 767 -3.75 -9.80 -9.55
C LEU A 767 -3.58 -9.78 -11.08
N THR A 768 -4.54 -10.35 -11.80
CA THR A 768 -4.59 -10.28 -13.27
C THR A 768 -5.28 -9.02 -13.79
N GLU A 769 -6.01 -8.33 -12.91
CA GLU A 769 -6.77 -7.12 -13.21
C GLU A 769 -6.68 -6.17 -12.00
N VAL A 770 -6.39 -4.90 -12.26
CA VAL A 770 -6.33 -3.82 -11.27
C VAL A 770 -7.23 -2.70 -11.76
N GLU A 771 -8.28 -2.38 -11.00
CA GLU A 771 -9.16 -1.25 -11.30
C GLU A 771 -8.40 0.07 -11.08
N THR A 772 -8.39 0.91 -12.12
CA THR A 772 -7.90 2.29 -12.06
C THR A 772 -9.06 3.27 -12.21
N GLU A 773 -8.83 4.55 -11.99
CA GLU A 773 -9.87 5.57 -12.21
C GLU A 773 -10.33 5.67 -13.68
N PHE A 774 -9.47 5.22 -14.61
CA PHE A 774 -9.68 5.26 -16.05
C PHE A 774 -10.18 3.95 -16.63
N GLY A 775 -10.04 2.81 -15.94
CA GLY A 775 -10.44 1.50 -16.45
C GLY A 775 -9.72 0.34 -15.76
N ALA A 776 -10.14 -0.88 -16.08
CA ALA A 776 -9.57 -2.09 -15.49
C ALA A 776 -8.28 -2.51 -16.22
N LEU A 777 -7.12 -2.23 -15.64
CA LEU A 777 -5.83 -2.58 -16.23
C LEU A 777 -5.53 -4.06 -16.04
N ARG A 778 -5.32 -4.78 -17.14
CA ARG A 778 -5.04 -6.23 -17.15
C ARG A 778 -3.63 -6.47 -17.66
N GLY A 779 -2.91 -7.39 -17.01
CA GLY A 779 -1.53 -7.74 -17.37
C GLY A 779 -1.13 -9.15 -16.96
N GLY A 780 0.10 -9.53 -17.29
CA GLY A 780 0.73 -10.79 -16.89
C GLY A 780 0.95 -11.83 -17.99
N ALA A 781 0.54 -11.56 -19.22
CA ALA A 781 0.70 -12.51 -20.32
C ALA A 781 2.10 -12.47 -20.97
N MET A 782 2.92 -11.46 -20.68
CA MET A 782 4.16 -11.20 -21.43
C MET A 782 5.15 -12.37 -21.38
N LEU A 783 5.33 -13.00 -20.21
CA LEU A 783 6.23 -14.16 -20.08
C LEU A 783 5.76 -15.37 -20.88
N ALA A 784 4.46 -15.63 -20.91
CA ALA A 784 3.90 -16.70 -21.72
C ALA A 784 4.13 -16.40 -23.22
N ASN A 785 3.96 -15.15 -23.63
CA ASN A 785 4.18 -14.73 -25.02
C ASN A 785 5.66 -14.76 -25.43
N LEU A 786 6.60 -14.42 -24.55
CA LEU A 786 8.04 -14.63 -24.79
C LEU A 786 8.36 -16.12 -24.95
N SER A 787 7.76 -16.98 -24.12
CA SER A 787 7.93 -18.43 -24.23
C SER A 787 7.39 -19.00 -25.54
N VAL A 788 6.29 -18.46 -26.08
CA VAL A 788 5.75 -18.86 -27.41
C VAL A 788 6.76 -18.60 -28.53
N LEU A 789 7.58 -17.56 -28.39
CA LEU A 789 8.65 -17.22 -29.33
C LEU A 789 9.95 -18.01 -29.09
N GLY A 790 9.99 -18.85 -28.04
CA GLY A 790 11.22 -19.54 -27.63
C GLY A 790 12.28 -18.60 -27.05
N VAL A 791 11.89 -17.41 -26.58
CA VAL A 791 12.80 -16.42 -26.00
C VAL A 791 12.86 -16.63 -24.49
N ASP A 792 14.04 -16.97 -23.98
CA ASP A 792 14.31 -16.98 -22.55
C ASP A 792 14.46 -15.52 -22.07
N PRO A 793 13.67 -15.04 -21.09
CA PRO A 793 13.82 -13.68 -20.56
C PRO A 793 15.25 -13.35 -20.11
N SER A 794 16.02 -14.34 -19.65
CA SER A 794 17.41 -14.16 -19.24
C SER A 794 18.39 -13.93 -20.39
N SER A 795 17.96 -14.20 -21.64
CA SER A 795 18.74 -13.92 -22.86
C SER A 795 18.57 -12.48 -23.37
N ILE A 796 17.62 -11.72 -22.84
CA ILE A 796 17.44 -10.31 -23.17
C ILE A 796 18.55 -9.51 -22.50
N ASP A 797 19.43 -8.92 -23.31
CA ASP A 797 20.62 -8.22 -22.81
C ASP A 797 20.37 -6.75 -22.43
N THR A 798 19.34 -6.15 -23.05
CA THR A 798 18.98 -4.75 -22.86
C THR A 798 17.46 -4.59 -22.72
N VAL A 799 17.02 -3.85 -21.71
CA VAL A 799 15.65 -3.40 -21.55
C VAL A 799 15.63 -1.88 -21.68
N ALA A 800 14.94 -1.36 -22.68
CA ALA A 800 14.84 0.06 -22.96
C ALA A 800 13.50 0.58 -22.44
N ILE A 801 13.52 1.44 -21.44
CA ILE A 801 12.30 1.97 -20.81
C ILE A 801 11.97 3.32 -21.42
N THR A 802 10.75 3.47 -21.95
CA THR A 802 10.27 4.75 -22.49
C THR A 802 10.07 5.78 -21.38
N HIS A 803 9.47 5.35 -20.26
CA HIS A 803 9.25 6.15 -19.05
C HIS A 803 8.87 5.26 -17.85
N LEU A 804 8.81 5.84 -16.64
CA LEU A 804 8.69 5.09 -15.39
C LEU A 804 7.24 4.88 -14.88
N HIS A 805 6.24 4.71 -15.74
CA HIS A 805 4.89 4.29 -15.30
C HIS A 805 4.80 2.78 -15.07
N ALA A 806 3.87 2.36 -14.21
CA ALA A 806 3.84 1.00 -13.68
C ALA A 806 3.64 -0.08 -14.75
N ASP A 807 2.93 0.24 -15.84
CA ASP A 807 2.62 -0.63 -16.97
C ASP A 807 3.75 -0.79 -18.00
N HIS A 808 4.92 -0.21 -17.72
CA HIS A 808 6.14 -0.37 -18.51
C HIS A 808 7.22 -1.16 -17.76
N LEU A 809 6.99 -1.54 -16.50
CA LEU A 809 8.05 -2.02 -15.58
C LEU A 809 7.85 -3.46 -15.09
N GLY A 810 6.71 -4.08 -15.37
CA GLY A 810 6.22 -5.33 -14.76
C GLY A 810 7.29 -6.42 -14.58
N LEU A 811 7.92 -6.85 -15.67
CA LEU A 811 8.92 -7.93 -15.62
C LEU A 811 10.29 -7.53 -15.03
N LEU A 812 10.53 -6.25 -14.75
CA LEU A 812 11.75 -5.78 -14.09
C LEU A 812 11.68 -5.86 -12.56
N TRP A 813 10.48 -5.80 -11.98
CA TRP A 813 10.33 -5.68 -10.53
C TRP A 813 9.50 -6.80 -9.89
N GLN A 814 8.62 -7.43 -10.67
CA GLN A 814 7.78 -8.50 -10.17
C GLN A 814 8.51 -9.83 -10.26
N THR A 815 8.35 -10.65 -9.22
CA THR A 815 8.82 -12.04 -9.22
C THR A 815 7.62 -12.98 -9.35
N PRO A 816 7.35 -13.53 -10.55
CA PRO A 816 6.26 -14.46 -10.76
C PRO A 816 6.40 -15.74 -9.91
N PRO A 817 5.30 -16.46 -9.65
CA PRO A 817 5.35 -17.75 -8.96
C PRO A 817 6.32 -18.73 -9.65
N GLY A 818 7.23 -19.32 -8.86
CA GLY A 818 8.23 -20.26 -9.37
C GLY A 818 9.58 -19.63 -9.72
N MET A 819 9.69 -18.30 -9.74
CA MET A 819 10.96 -17.59 -9.89
C MET A 819 11.47 -17.06 -8.54
N SER A 820 12.80 -16.92 -8.41
CA SER A 820 13.45 -16.36 -7.21
C SER A 820 13.79 -14.87 -7.34
N THR A 821 13.79 -14.36 -8.56
CA THR A 821 14.12 -12.97 -8.93
C THR A 821 13.22 -12.53 -10.09
N PRO A 822 13.10 -11.22 -10.35
CA PRO A 822 12.44 -10.73 -11.55
C PRO A 822 13.02 -11.35 -12.85
N PRO A 823 12.18 -11.63 -13.85
CA PRO A 823 12.62 -12.30 -15.09
C PRO A 823 13.74 -11.58 -15.84
N LEU A 824 13.75 -10.24 -15.82
CA LEU A 824 14.67 -9.40 -16.58
C LEU A 824 15.85 -8.88 -15.75
N ILE A 825 16.12 -9.48 -14.57
CA ILE A 825 17.14 -9.01 -13.62
C ILE A 825 18.59 -9.01 -14.13
N ASN A 826 18.85 -9.66 -15.28
CA ASN A 826 20.19 -9.72 -15.87
C ASN A 826 20.40 -8.69 -16.98
N ALA A 827 19.33 -8.02 -17.43
CA ALA A 827 19.41 -7.07 -18.53
C ALA A 827 19.99 -5.72 -18.04
N LYS A 828 20.67 -4.99 -18.93
CA LYS A 828 20.93 -3.57 -18.70
C LYS A 828 19.64 -2.79 -18.89
N VAL A 829 19.29 -1.92 -17.95
CA VAL A 829 18.04 -1.14 -18.03
C VAL A 829 18.36 0.29 -18.46
N ALA A 830 18.08 0.62 -19.71
CA ALA A 830 18.20 1.97 -20.24
C ALA A 830 17.00 2.81 -19.80
N VAL A 831 17.25 3.89 -19.04
CA VAL A 831 16.22 4.84 -18.58
C VAL A 831 16.72 6.25 -18.86
N SER A 832 15.86 7.20 -19.19
CA SER A 832 16.31 8.57 -19.41
C SER A 832 16.91 9.20 -18.15
N THR A 833 17.94 10.02 -18.33
CA THR A 833 18.55 10.80 -17.23
C THR A 833 17.50 11.62 -16.46
N PRO A 834 16.55 12.34 -17.11
CA PRO A 834 15.55 13.13 -16.39
C PRO A 834 14.56 12.28 -15.60
N ASP A 835 14.01 11.19 -16.16
CA ASP A 835 13.03 10.37 -15.43
C ASP A 835 13.69 9.61 -14.28
N TRP A 836 14.93 9.13 -14.45
CA TRP A 836 15.66 8.51 -13.35
C TRP A 836 16.03 9.52 -12.26
N GLY A 837 16.46 10.72 -12.64
CA GLY A 837 16.81 11.81 -11.72
C GLY A 837 15.60 12.40 -10.98
N ARG A 838 14.41 12.33 -11.58
CA ARG A 838 13.13 12.85 -11.04
C ARG A 838 12.05 11.77 -10.95
N HIS A 839 12.44 10.55 -10.57
CA HIS A 839 11.49 9.44 -10.39
C HIS A 839 10.44 9.69 -9.29
N ASP A 840 10.60 10.75 -8.48
CA ASP A 840 9.55 11.29 -7.61
C ASP A 840 8.30 11.70 -8.39
N LEU A 841 8.43 12.19 -9.62
CA LEU A 841 7.29 12.54 -10.46
C LEU A 841 6.51 11.30 -10.90
N ALA A 842 7.21 10.20 -11.18
CA ALA A 842 6.57 8.91 -11.42
C ALA A 842 5.87 8.37 -10.15
N HIS A 843 6.41 8.67 -8.95
CA HIS A 843 5.75 8.34 -7.69
C HIS A 843 4.42 9.07 -7.50
N ASP A 844 4.36 10.34 -7.86
CA ASP A 844 3.13 11.12 -7.80
C ASP A 844 2.06 10.60 -8.79
N GLN A 845 2.48 9.90 -9.85
CA GLN A 845 1.61 9.25 -10.85
C GLN A 845 1.37 7.75 -10.59
N GLY A 846 1.77 7.23 -9.42
CA GLY A 846 1.38 5.89 -8.94
C GLY A 846 2.46 4.81 -9.03
N THR A 847 3.62 5.08 -9.60
CA THR A 847 4.77 4.15 -9.54
C THR A 847 5.29 4.09 -8.11
N LEU A 848 5.53 2.92 -7.54
CA LEU A 848 6.03 2.82 -6.16
C LEU A 848 7.56 2.72 -6.14
N ALA A 849 8.22 3.23 -5.10
CA ALA A 849 9.67 3.06 -4.93
C ALA A 849 10.10 1.58 -4.99
N ALA A 850 9.27 0.69 -4.42
CA ALA A 850 9.47 -0.76 -4.46
C ALA A 850 9.40 -1.37 -5.88
N MET A 851 8.86 -0.65 -6.87
CA MET A 851 8.89 -1.07 -8.28
C MET A 851 10.24 -0.75 -8.92
N LEU A 852 10.92 0.32 -8.50
CA LEU A 852 12.21 0.73 -9.09
C LEU A 852 13.41 0.05 -8.40
N GLU A 853 13.31 -0.19 -7.09
CA GLU A 853 14.36 -0.81 -6.27
C GLU A 853 14.95 -2.11 -6.85
N PRO A 854 14.18 -3.06 -7.41
CA PRO A 854 14.72 -4.35 -7.84
C PRO A 854 15.71 -4.28 -9.00
N PHE A 855 15.58 -3.29 -9.89
CA PHE A 855 16.41 -3.16 -11.08
C PHE A 855 17.31 -1.92 -11.06
N ALA A 856 17.31 -1.14 -9.97
CA ALA A 856 18.06 0.11 -9.85
C ALA A 856 19.57 -0.05 -10.14
N ASP A 857 20.18 -1.16 -9.73
CA ASP A 857 21.60 -1.45 -9.95
C ASP A 857 21.92 -1.79 -11.42
N GLN A 858 20.91 -2.12 -12.22
CA GLN A 858 21.04 -2.39 -13.67
C GLN A 858 20.81 -1.13 -14.50
N VAL A 859 20.37 -0.02 -13.88
CA VAL A 859 20.02 1.20 -14.61
C VAL A 859 21.26 1.87 -15.18
N VAL A 860 21.22 2.12 -16.48
CA VAL A 860 22.12 3.02 -17.20
C VAL A 860 21.28 4.20 -17.67
N THR A 861 21.63 5.40 -17.21
CA THR A 861 20.94 6.61 -17.66
C THR A 861 21.35 6.94 -19.10
N VAL A 862 20.36 7.27 -19.92
CA VAL A 862 20.51 7.51 -21.36
C VAL A 862 20.08 8.93 -21.69
N ASP A 863 20.83 9.60 -22.57
CA ASP A 863 20.49 10.90 -23.11
C ASP A 863 20.04 10.80 -24.59
N PRO A 864 19.24 11.75 -25.11
CA PRO A 864 18.84 11.74 -26.51
C PRO A 864 20.04 11.70 -27.47
N GLY A 865 20.03 10.77 -28.42
CA GLY A 865 21.09 10.53 -29.40
C GLY A 865 21.93 9.28 -29.12
N ASP A 866 21.91 8.80 -27.88
CA ASP A 866 22.64 7.59 -27.47
C ASP A 866 22.12 6.35 -28.20
N GLU A 867 23.04 5.51 -28.67
CA GLU A 867 22.73 4.20 -29.26
C GLU A 867 22.79 3.13 -28.15
N ILE A 868 21.64 2.54 -27.83
CA ILE A 868 21.49 1.61 -26.69
C ILE A 868 21.48 0.15 -27.13
N PHE A 869 21.22 -0.11 -28.40
CA PHE A 869 21.25 -1.43 -29.04
C PHE A 869 21.58 -1.22 -30.53
N PRO A 870 22.18 -2.20 -31.25
CA PRO A 870 22.55 -2.02 -32.64
C PRO A 870 21.39 -1.51 -33.51
N GLY A 871 21.57 -0.32 -34.08
CA GLY A 871 20.55 0.34 -34.89
C GLY A 871 19.43 1.00 -34.10
N ALA A 872 19.48 1.04 -32.76
CA ALA A 872 18.46 1.62 -31.90
C ALA A 872 19.00 2.82 -31.11
N ARG A 873 18.47 4.02 -31.40
CA ARG A 873 18.86 5.27 -30.74
C ARG A 873 17.72 5.87 -29.95
N ALA A 874 18.01 6.33 -28.74
CA ALA A 874 17.05 7.06 -27.93
C ALA A 874 16.85 8.48 -28.47
N PHE A 875 15.64 9.01 -28.42
CA PHE A 875 15.37 10.42 -28.67
C PHE A 875 14.26 10.94 -27.77
N SER A 876 14.27 12.24 -27.49
CA SER A 876 13.36 12.82 -26.51
C SER A 876 11.95 13.02 -27.07
N LEU A 877 10.93 12.63 -26.31
CA LEU A 877 9.49 12.82 -26.56
C LEU A 877 8.77 13.40 -25.31
N PRO A 878 9.22 14.55 -24.77
CA PRO A 878 8.75 15.03 -23.47
C PRO A 878 7.27 15.41 -23.51
N GLY A 879 6.63 15.41 -22.34
CA GLY A 879 5.25 15.86 -22.16
C GLY A 879 4.44 14.87 -21.33
N HIS A 880 4.42 13.60 -21.74
CA HIS A 880 3.78 12.55 -20.95
C HIS A 880 4.48 12.36 -19.59
N THR A 881 5.79 12.17 -19.63
CA THR A 881 6.71 12.39 -18.50
C THR A 881 7.77 13.43 -18.87
N LEU A 882 8.55 13.85 -17.88
CA LEU A 882 9.61 14.85 -18.05
C LEU A 882 10.69 14.38 -19.04
N GLY A 883 11.12 13.12 -18.90
CA GLY A 883 12.19 12.49 -19.65
C GLY A 883 11.71 11.41 -20.61
N HIS A 884 10.45 11.42 -21.04
CA HIS A 884 9.90 10.40 -21.93
C HIS A 884 10.76 10.23 -23.19
N LEU A 885 11.09 8.98 -23.51
CA LEU A 885 11.89 8.59 -24.67
C LEU A 885 11.07 7.87 -25.72
N GLY A 886 11.36 8.19 -26.98
CA GLY A 886 11.13 7.31 -28.11
C GLY A 886 12.41 6.60 -28.53
N TYR A 887 12.28 5.57 -29.36
CA TYR A 887 13.41 4.84 -29.92
C TYR A 887 13.34 4.80 -31.45
N ASP A 888 14.39 5.28 -32.10
CA ASP A 888 14.54 5.27 -33.54
C ASP A 888 15.38 4.05 -33.95
N ILE A 889 14.74 3.12 -34.66
CA ILE A 889 15.28 1.82 -35.03
C ILE A 889 15.55 1.82 -36.53
N VAL A 890 16.82 1.82 -36.92
CA VAL A 890 17.26 1.90 -38.32
C VAL A 890 18.09 0.70 -38.69
N SER A 891 17.72 0.03 -39.79
CA SER A 891 18.50 -1.06 -40.36
C SER A 891 18.29 -1.13 -41.86
N ARG A 892 19.38 -1.20 -42.64
CA ARG A 892 19.36 -1.28 -44.12
C ARG A 892 18.50 -0.21 -44.83
N GLY A 893 18.41 0.99 -44.24
CA GLY A 893 17.62 2.09 -44.81
C GLY A 893 16.12 2.02 -44.50
N GLU A 894 15.67 1.00 -43.77
CA GLU A 894 14.33 0.94 -43.18
C GLU A 894 14.36 1.55 -41.78
N ARG A 895 13.28 2.25 -41.40
CA ARG A 895 13.16 2.97 -40.13
C ARG A 895 11.88 2.56 -39.40
N LEU A 896 11.98 2.31 -38.10
CA LEU A 896 10.87 2.13 -37.19
C LEU A 896 11.01 3.08 -36.00
N ILE A 897 9.96 3.83 -35.69
CA ILE A 897 9.90 4.72 -34.52
C ILE A 897 8.99 4.11 -33.46
N VAL A 898 9.55 3.81 -32.29
CA VAL A 898 8.80 3.45 -31.08
C VAL A 898 8.33 4.74 -30.40
N LEU A 899 7.02 4.90 -30.29
CA LEU A 899 6.40 6.15 -29.83
C LEU A 899 6.35 6.28 -28.31
N GLY A 900 6.34 5.15 -27.59
CA GLY A 900 5.91 5.07 -26.19
C GLY A 900 4.55 5.77 -25.99
N ASP A 901 4.36 6.32 -24.80
CA ASP A 901 3.14 7.03 -24.39
C ASP A 901 3.04 8.49 -24.87
N ALA A 902 3.79 8.86 -25.91
CA ALA A 902 3.49 10.09 -26.65
C ALA A 902 2.10 10.03 -27.28
N MET A 903 1.59 8.82 -27.58
CA MET A 903 0.23 8.56 -28.08
C MET A 903 -0.30 7.22 -27.55
N HIS A 904 -1.56 7.19 -27.10
CA HIS A 904 -2.22 6.02 -26.52
C HIS A 904 -3.26 5.38 -27.46
N SER A 905 -3.64 6.10 -28.53
CA SER A 905 -4.52 5.62 -29.59
C SER A 905 -4.11 6.27 -30.91
N ASP A 906 -4.28 5.56 -32.02
CA ASP A 906 -4.11 6.10 -33.37
C ASP A 906 -5.08 7.26 -33.67
N LEU A 907 -6.14 7.42 -32.86
CA LEU A 907 -7.00 8.60 -32.89
C LEU A 907 -6.22 9.90 -32.61
N GLN A 908 -5.16 9.86 -31.80
CA GLN A 908 -4.32 11.03 -31.52
C GLN A 908 -3.42 11.44 -32.70
N ILE A 909 -3.33 10.61 -33.76
CA ILE A 909 -2.68 11.00 -35.03
C ILE A 909 -3.62 11.91 -35.84
N THR A 910 -4.90 11.53 -35.90
CA THR A 910 -5.95 12.31 -36.55
C THR A 910 -6.30 13.57 -35.75
N HIS A 911 -6.25 13.47 -34.41
CA HIS A 911 -6.57 14.54 -33.47
C HIS A 911 -5.40 14.80 -32.49
N PRO A 912 -4.28 15.36 -32.97
CA PRO A 912 -3.09 15.58 -32.16
C PRO A 912 -3.24 16.61 -31.05
N GLY A 913 -4.41 17.27 -30.92
CA GLY A 913 -4.75 18.12 -29.79
C GLY A 913 -5.31 17.36 -28.58
N LEU A 914 -5.69 16.08 -28.71
CA LEU A 914 -6.27 15.30 -27.61
C LEU A 914 -5.24 15.03 -26.51
N VAL A 915 -5.42 15.66 -25.35
CA VAL A 915 -4.54 15.50 -24.20
C VAL A 915 -4.99 14.35 -23.30
N CYS A 916 -4.05 13.54 -22.84
CA CYS A 916 -4.33 12.45 -21.91
C CYS A 916 -4.44 12.97 -20.46
N ALA A 917 -5.26 12.33 -19.63
CA ALA A 917 -5.39 12.66 -18.21
C ALA A 917 -4.07 12.55 -17.42
N VAL A 918 -3.17 11.67 -17.87
CA VAL A 918 -1.89 11.40 -17.19
C VAL A 918 -0.69 12.15 -17.78
N ASP A 919 -0.89 13.00 -18.81
CA ASP A 919 0.18 13.84 -19.35
C ASP A 919 0.69 14.84 -18.31
N HIS A 920 1.98 14.78 -17.95
CA HIS A 920 2.61 15.66 -16.97
C HIS A 920 2.62 17.13 -17.43
N ASP A 921 3.01 17.38 -18.68
CA ASP A 921 2.92 18.67 -19.35
C ASP A 921 2.06 18.52 -20.60
N ARG A 922 0.80 18.90 -20.45
CA ARG A 922 -0.26 18.82 -21.46
C ARG A 922 0.10 19.57 -22.75
N ALA A 923 0.71 20.74 -22.65
CA ALA A 923 1.05 21.56 -23.81
C ALA A 923 2.26 20.97 -24.55
N GLN A 924 3.28 20.55 -23.80
CA GLN A 924 4.45 19.90 -24.37
C GLN A 924 4.10 18.55 -25.02
N ALA A 925 3.17 17.78 -24.45
CA ALA A 925 2.70 16.52 -25.05
C ALA A 925 2.05 16.73 -26.43
N VAL A 926 1.26 17.81 -26.60
CA VAL A 926 0.66 18.17 -27.89
C VAL A 926 1.73 18.53 -28.93
N GLU A 927 2.71 19.37 -28.57
CA GLU A 927 3.80 19.73 -29.50
C GLU A 927 4.64 18.50 -29.86
N THR A 928 4.93 17.64 -28.89
CA THR A 928 5.64 16.37 -29.12
C THR A 928 4.89 15.49 -30.11
N ARG A 929 3.56 15.35 -29.97
CA ARG A 929 2.73 14.61 -30.93
C ARG A 929 2.80 15.19 -32.34
N HIS A 930 2.69 16.52 -32.48
CA HIS A 930 2.82 17.17 -33.78
C HIS A 930 4.19 16.92 -34.44
N ARG A 931 5.28 17.02 -33.67
CA ARG A 931 6.61 16.69 -34.17
C ARG A 931 6.72 15.22 -34.58
N LEU A 932 6.19 14.31 -33.76
CA LEU A 932 6.24 12.88 -34.02
C LEU A 932 5.44 12.48 -35.27
N ILE A 933 4.29 13.12 -35.53
CA ILE A 933 3.53 12.93 -36.78
C ILE A 933 4.37 13.32 -37.99
N ARG A 934 5.10 14.45 -37.93
CA ARG A 934 5.99 14.89 -39.02
C ARG A 934 7.13 13.89 -39.28
N GLU A 935 7.65 13.26 -38.23
CA GLU A 935 8.66 12.19 -38.35
C GLU A 935 8.07 10.93 -38.98
N LEU A 936 6.88 10.51 -38.55
CA LEU A 936 6.18 9.32 -39.08
C LEU A 936 5.71 9.48 -40.53
N GLN A 937 5.56 10.71 -41.01
CA GLN A 937 5.23 11.03 -42.41
C GLN A 937 6.46 10.95 -43.33
N GLN A 938 7.68 10.80 -42.79
CA GLN A 938 8.86 10.60 -43.62
C GLN A 938 8.77 9.29 -44.41
N PRO A 939 9.31 9.23 -45.63
CA PRO A 939 9.30 8.01 -46.44
C PRO A 939 9.90 6.81 -45.68
N ALA A 940 9.37 5.62 -45.93
CA ALA A 940 9.85 4.36 -45.36
C ALA A 940 9.94 4.33 -43.82
N THR A 941 9.12 5.15 -43.14
CA THR A 941 9.07 5.19 -41.67
C THR A 941 7.85 4.42 -41.17
N LEU A 942 8.11 3.33 -40.46
CA LEU A 942 7.11 2.60 -39.69
C LEU A 942 7.03 3.20 -38.28
N GLY A 943 5.85 3.22 -37.68
CA GLY A 943 5.66 3.55 -36.27
C GLY A 943 5.24 2.34 -35.46
N PHE A 944 5.50 2.38 -34.16
CA PHE A 944 5.01 1.42 -33.17
C PHE A 944 4.34 2.13 -31.98
N GLY A 945 3.02 2.00 -31.86
CA GLY A 945 2.23 2.48 -30.72
C GLY A 945 1.91 1.36 -29.74
N GLY A 946 2.54 1.36 -28.56
CA GLY A 946 2.39 0.29 -27.56
C GLY A 946 0.96 0.12 -27.05
N HIS A 947 0.27 1.23 -26.82
CA HIS A 947 -1.12 1.24 -26.34
C HIS A 947 -2.19 1.20 -27.41
N PHE A 948 -1.83 1.20 -28.70
CA PHE A 948 -2.85 1.13 -29.75
C PHE A 948 -3.63 -0.19 -29.60
N ALA A 949 -4.86 -0.24 -30.14
CA ALA A 949 -5.64 -1.49 -30.19
C ALA A 949 -4.94 -2.51 -31.11
N ASP A 950 -5.61 -3.34 -31.90
CA ASP A 950 -4.96 -4.32 -32.78
C ASP A 950 -4.30 -3.68 -34.05
N ARG A 951 -3.52 -2.61 -33.86
CA ARG A 951 -2.94 -1.72 -34.90
C ARG A 951 -1.56 -1.13 -34.50
N GLN A 952 -0.76 -1.87 -33.74
CA GLN A 952 0.54 -1.43 -33.19
C GLN A 952 1.48 -0.87 -34.24
N PHE A 953 1.58 -1.55 -35.39
CA PHE A 953 2.46 -1.19 -36.49
C PHE A 953 1.68 -0.48 -37.59
N GLY A 954 2.22 0.62 -38.09
CA GLY A 954 1.59 1.38 -39.17
C GLY A 954 2.44 2.54 -39.65
N THR A 955 2.04 3.12 -40.76
CA THR A 955 2.62 4.35 -41.30
C THR A 955 1.65 5.50 -41.13
N VAL A 956 2.12 6.73 -41.29
CA VAL A 956 1.23 7.90 -41.32
C VAL A 956 1.14 8.44 -42.73
N ALA A 957 -0.09 8.53 -43.25
CA ALA A 957 -0.37 9.13 -44.55
C ALA A 957 -1.24 10.38 -44.37
N ASP A 958 -1.04 11.37 -45.24
CA ASP A 958 -1.98 12.48 -45.35
C ASP A 958 -3.18 12.03 -46.20
N GLN A 959 -4.39 12.18 -45.63
CA GLN A 959 -5.65 11.99 -46.34
C GLN A 959 -6.50 13.24 -46.14
N ASP A 960 -6.73 13.96 -47.23
CA ASP A 960 -7.53 15.19 -47.25
C ASP A 960 -7.02 16.30 -46.29
N GLY A 961 -5.71 16.40 -46.11
CA GLY A 961 -5.07 17.37 -45.20
C GLY A 961 -5.07 16.94 -43.73
N ILE A 962 -5.42 15.68 -43.47
CA ILE A 962 -5.48 15.10 -42.12
C ILE A 962 -4.53 13.90 -42.08
N ALA A 963 -3.59 13.92 -41.12
CA ALA A 963 -2.72 12.78 -40.86
C ALA A 963 -3.55 11.60 -40.34
N ARG A 964 -3.36 10.42 -40.93
CA ARG A 964 -4.05 9.18 -40.53
C ARG A 964 -3.09 8.02 -40.41
N TRP A 965 -3.36 7.17 -39.42
CA TRP A 965 -2.64 5.92 -39.22
C TRP A 965 -3.10 4.85 -40.22
N ILE A 966 -2.15 4.32 -40.98
CA ILE A 966 -2.37 3.22 -41.90
C ILE A 966 -1.73 1.97 -41.27
N PRO A 967 -2.54 1.05 -40.71
CA PRO A 967 -2.01 -0.09 -40.00
C PRO A 967 -1.39 -1.08 -41.00
N VAL A 968 -0.30 -1.73 -40.62
CA VAL A 968 0.26 -2.81 -41.43
C VAL A 968 -0.76 -3.95 -41.51
N THR A 969 -1.09 -4.35 -42.73
CA THR A 969 -1.86 -5.56 -43.01
C THR A 969 -0.92 -6.75 -43.00
N HIS A 970 -1.21 -7.77 -42.18
CA HIS A 970 -0.45 -9.03 -42.15
C HIS A 970 -1.16 -10.10 -42.96
#